data_AF-A0A7X7LAS3-F1
#
_entry.id   AF-A0A7X7LAS3-F1
#
_cell.length_a   1.000
_cell.length_b   1.000
_cell.length_c   1.000
_cell.angle_alpha   90.00
_cell.angle_beta   90.00
_cell.angle_gamma   90.00
#
_symmetry.space_group_name_H-M   'P 1'
#
loop_
_entity.id
_entity.type
_entity.pdbx_description
1 polymer ?
#
loop_
_entity_poly.entity_id
_entity_poly.type
_entity_poly.pdbx_seq_one_letter_code
_entity_poly.pdbx_strand_id
1 'polypeptide(L)'
;MNRLFACVASLLLTPALLPAADTVLTNRVLFIGNSYTGANNLPEIISQIAASRGRVLAYERAIRGGASFEDHCTKFGAEALIASGSWDAVILQNQSIQPVKDPTNMFSFGRRLCDAADDIGARKILYLTWAYAGPRDFMTNQLSARYSPRDVDILPVMQDRLNEAYGQLAYDTGADCAPVGPAFGLSRQMHPEWRLHADDNSHPGPAGSYLAGLVLYATIFRDAPTGATTVIQLPAEGTDAAAHARTIQIDATQALTLAEIARASVTNDVTSRRISKHPLANTTAVFTFPSLPQTLQARASDIRDTPCASLYYPRNYETNRAFPVLIHLNGGKGGDGRVPHEARIVSRERDFICMNLPLFKDELEPLRPDGSNEWSRLFIRDEDGDVIWAAYSVMLSNLFAAVPNIDRNNVFLGGFSNGGHVTAVLLNRRDLSVTNYATRFFFIEGGMRWTNAAPLARTARVIVLQGGKSGGREWLRRMYSNAVSNGVPAEFHVMRDTDHGFGREGRRMLRTWLYANLDTGTPRAIPASRPAASTNDLRIDAGFPGGNIIVERIDGDHIYVRQDLRDTTGWWFYWNFRVQGAAGRTLTFHFTNRNVIGTRGPAVSFDDGAAWSWLGTDMVHAVAEDPSFTYAFRRRDDCVRFAFAMPYLQADLDRFIARHSGDRHLAVHQLCTTHKGRAAERIHAGNLDGEPAHRVLLTCRHHSCESMASYVLEGILDAVLAPTEDGEWFRANVEVLAIPFADKDGVEDGDQGKHRAPHDHNRDYEGESIHPEVRALRTLVPEWSAGKLCVALDLHCPYINGKNNEHIYLVGSGNQRIWNEQCRFSRILESACEGSVPYRSAGTMGFGSGWNASGNFTPGKGCSRWTSELDGMRMSASLEFPYATAGAVTLTPDIARAFGAHLATAIRRYLE
;
A
#
# COMPACT_ATOMS: atom_id res chain seq x y z
N MET A 1 -82.53 7.55 48.66
CA MET A 1 -82.59 8.03 47.26
C MET A 1 -81.20 8.04 46.67
N ASN A 2 -81.03 7.29 45.59
CA ASN A 2 -80.07 7.36 44.47
C ASN A 2 -78.53 7.26 44.63
N ARG A 3 -78.00 6.36 43.79
CA ARG A 3 -76.62 5.99 43.44
C ARG A 3 -75.91 7.11 42.65
N LEU A 4 -74.56 7.15 42.62
CA LEU A 4 -73.75 6.93 41.39
C LEU A 4 -72.23 6.96 41.62
N PHE A 5 -71.53 6.23 40.74
CA PHE A 5 -70.07 6.07 40.54
C PHE A 5 -69.32 7.37 40.16
N ALA A 6 -68.00 7.42 40.43
CA ALA A 6 -67.08 8.31 39.72
C ALA A 6 -65.72 7.63 39.44
N CYS A 7 -65.35 7.59 38.16
CA CYS A 7 -64.07 7.13 37.61
C CYS A 7 -62.95 8.17 37.80
N VAL A 8 -61.72 7.69 37.95
CA VAL A 8 -60.48 8.49 37.91
C VAL A 8 -59.96 8.54 36.47
N ALA A 9 -59.69 9.73 35.94
CA ALA A 9 -58.99 9.96 34.68
C ALA A 9 -57.74 10.82 34.94
N SER A 10 -56.58 10.32 34.51
CA SER A 10 -55.27 10.98 34.65
C SER A 10 -55.03 11.95 33.49
N LEU A 11 -54.73 13.22 33.79
CA LEU A 11 -54.29 14.24 32.83
C LEU A 11 -52.76 14.26 32.75
N LEU A 12 -52.19 14.12 31.55
CA LEU A 12 -50.77 14.35 31.25
C LEU A 12 -50.53 15.84 30.98
N LEU A 13 -49.63 16.46 31.76
CA LEU A 13 -49.08 17.80 31.53
C LEU A 13 -47.79 17.69 30.71
N THR A 14 -47.74 18.35 29.55
CA THR A 14 -46.50 18.61 28.81
C THR A 14 -45.87 19.93 29.29
N PRO A 15 -44.57 19.96 29.66
CA PRO A 15 -43.89 21.21 29.98
C PRO A 15 -43.39 21.90 28.70
N ALA A 16 -43.59 23.21 28.63
CA ALA A 16 -43.07 24.08 27.58
C ALA A 16 -41.54 24.25 27.72
N LEU A 17 -40.79 24.06 26.63
CA LEU A 17 -39.37 24.38 26.55
C LEU A 17 -39.17 25.90 26.45
N LEU A 18 -38.36 26.45 27.35
CA LEU A 18 -37.70 27.75 27.15
C LEU A 18 -36.49 27.57 26.20
N PRO A 19 -36.19 28.54 25.31
CA PRO A 19 -35.03 28.48 24.44
C PRO A 19 -33.73 28.62 25.25
N ALA A 20 -32.77 27.73 25.00
CA ALA A 20 -31.43 27.79 25.58
C ALA A 20 -30.64 28.97 24.98
N ALA A 21 -29.85 29.66 25.80
CA ALA A 21 -28.96 30.73 25.38
C ALA A 21 -27.85 30.20 24.46
N ASP A 22 -27.63 30.87 23.32
CA ASP A 22 -26.57 30.57 22.37
C ASP A 22 -25.18 30.80 23.00
N THR A 23 -24.51 29.73 23.41
CA THR A 23 -23.08 29.77 23.75
C THR A 23 -22.27 29.94 22.47
N VAL A 24 -21.65 31.12 22.29
CA VAL A 24 -20.68 31.38 21.22
C VAL A 24 -19.49 30.41 21.38
N LEU A 25 -19.29 29.55 20.39
CA LEU A 25 -18.16 28.61 20.35
C LEU A 25 -16.86 29.37 20.04
N THR A 26 -16.04 29.60 21.06
CA THR A 26 -14.70 30.18 20.93
C THR A 26 -13.68 29.08 20.67
N ASN A 27 -12.88 29.18 19.60
CA ASN A 27 -11.74 28.29 19.34
C ASN A 27 -10.42 29.03 19.59
N ARG A 28 -9.56 28.51 20.47
CA ARG A 28 -8.18 28.97 20.69
C ARG A 28 -7.21 28.18 19.84
N VAL A 29 -6.56 28.84 18.87
CA VAL A 29 -5.75 28.19 17.83
C VAL A 29 -4.32 28.69 17.82
N LEU A 30 -3.34 27.78 17.83
CA LEU A 30 -1.93 28.11 17.65
C LEU A 30 -1.52 27.90 16.20
N PHE A 31 -0.94 28.93 15.57
CA PHE A 31 -0.37 28.84 14.23
C PHE A 31 1.15 28.68 14.30
N ILE A 32 1.68 27.56 13.81
CA ILE A 32 3.12 27.31 13.67
C ILE A 32 3.44 27.27 12.17
N GLY A 33 4.29 28.18 11.71
CA GLY A 33 4.58 28.30 10.29
C GLY A 33 5.62 29.35 9.96
N ASN A 34 5.61 29.79 8.71
CA ASN A 34 6.57 30.73 8.16
C ASN A 34 5.88 31.86 7.38
N SER A 35 6.60 32.49 6.45
CA SER A 35 6.12 33.63 5.68
C SER A 35 4.84 33.36 4.88
N TYR A 36 4.48 32.11 4.58
CA TYR A 36 3.18 31.78 3.97
C TYR A 36 2.00 31.89 4.94
N THR A 37 2.25 31.67 6.23
CA THR A 37 1.27 31.92 7.30
C THR A 37 1.30 33.39 7.73
N GLY A 38 2.47 34.04 7.67
CA GLY A 38 2.62 35.46 8.04
C GLY A 38 2.11 36.45 6.98
N ALA A 39 2.15 36.09 5.70
CA ALA A 39 1.76 36.98 4.62
C ALA A 39 0.31 37.46 4.77
N ASN A 40 0.11 38.77 4.62
CA ASN A 40 -1.17 39.45 4.79
C ASN A 40 -1.87 39.17 6.15
N ASN A 41 -1.11 38.75 7.17
CA ASN A 41 -1.62 38.36 8.49
C ASN A 41 -2.79 37.37 8.40
N LEU A 42 -2.54 36.20 7.80
CA LEU A 42 -3.54 35.15 7.58
C LEU A 42 -4.35 34.78 8.84
N PRO A 43 -3.78 34.66 10.06
CA PRO A 43 -4.58 34.41 11.26
C PRO A 43 -5.68 35.47 11.51
N GLU A 44 -5.39 36.75 11.27
CA GLU A 44 -6.36 37.84 11.41
C GLU A 44 -7.44 37.78 10.32
N ILE A 45 -7.06 37.43 9.08
CA ILE A 45 -8.02 37.17 7.99
C ILE A 45 -9.04 36.10 8.43
N ILE A 46 -8.56 34.98 8.99
CA ILE A 46 -9.44 33.88 9.44
C ILE A 46 -10.33 34.34 10.61
N SER A 47 -9.79 35.15 11.53
CA SER A 47 -10.55 35.72 12.65
C SER A 47 -11.71 36.57 12.18
N GLN A 48 -11.51 37.46 11.19
CA GLN A 48 -12.56 38.31 10.65
C GLN A 48 -13.59 37.54 9.81
N ILE A 49 -13.15 36.53 9.04
CA ILE A 49 -14.05 35.59 8.36
C ILE A 49 -14.91 34.85 9.40
N ALA A 50 -14.31 34.40 10.51
CA ALA A 50 -15.04 33.74 11.59
C ALA A 50 -16.07 34.67 12.25
N ALA A 51 -15.67 35.90 12.57
CA ALA A 51 -16.55 36.91 13.16
C ALA A 51 -17.76 37.22 12.26
N SER A 52 -17.55 37.35 10.93
CA SER A 52 -18.65 37.57 9.98
C SER A 52 -19.63 36.39 9.89
N ARG A 53 -19.26 35.23 10.45
CA ARG A 53 -20.07 34.01 10.51
C ARG A 53 -20.57 33.69 11.92
N GLY A 54 -20.44 34.64 12.86
CA GLY A 54 -20.90 34.47 14.24
C GLY A 54 -20.02 33.54 15.08
N ARG A 55 -18.76 33.32 14.67
CA ARG A 55 -17.77 32.50 15.37
C ARG A 55 -16.68 33.40 15.96
N VAL A 56 -15.99 32.92 17.00
CA VAL A 56 -14.83 33.61 17.58
C VAL A 56 -13.59 32.73 17.43
N LEU A 57 -12.53 33.29 16.85
CA LEU A 57 -11.21 32.67 16.77
C LEU A 57 -10.22 33.47 17.62
N ALA A 58 -9.86 32.94 18.78
CA ALA A 58 -8.70 33.43 19.52
C ALA A 58 -7.46 32.73 18.96
N TYR A 59 -6.36 33.45 18.72
CA TYR A 59 -5.17 32.82 18.16
C TYR A 59 -3.86 33.35 18.72
N GLU A 60 -2.85 32.49 18.70
CA GLU A 60 -1.45 32.86 18.89
C GLU A 60 -0.64 32.37 17.69
N ARG A 61 0.54 32.97 17.45
CA ARG A 61 1.33 32.72 16.25
C ARG A 61 2.82 32.56 16.57
N ALA A 62 3.38 31.43 16.15
CA ALA A 62 4.81 31.15 16.12
C ALA A 62 5.30 31.12 14.66
N ILE A 63 5.47 32.32 14.09
CA ILE A 63 5.82 32.49 12.67
C ILE A 63 7.29 32.88 12.54
N ARG A 64 8.03 32.11 11.74
CA ARG A 64 9.46 32.32 11.46
C ARG A 64 9.73 32.21 9.97
N GLY A 65 10.22 33.29 9.34
CA GLY A 65 10.43 33.33 7.89
C GLY A 65 11.30 32.18 7.40
N GLY A 66 10.85 31.49 6.34
CA GLY A 66 11.55 30.34 5.75
C GLY A 66 11.64 29.06 6.59
N ALA A 67 11.12 29.04 7.82
CA ALA A 67 11.27 27.91 8.74
C ALA A 67 10.55 26.64 8.26
N SER A 68 11.23 25.51 8.42
CA SER A 68 10.71 24.15 8.30
C SER A 68 10.18 23.61 9.64
N PHE A 69 9.53 22.43 9.61
CA PHE A 69 9.19 21.69 10.84
C PHE A 69 10.43 21.36 11.68
N GLU A 70 11.55 21.01 11.03
CA GLU A 70 12.83 20.82 11.70
C GLU A 70 13.26 22.06 12.48
N ASP A 71 13.23 23.24 11.85
CA ASP A 71 13.61 24.50 12.51
C ASP A 71 12.70 24.81 13.70
N HIS A 72 11.39 24.58 13.55
CA HIS A 72 10.42 24.78 14.63
C HIS A 72 10.67 23.87 15.82
N CYS A 73 11.01 22.60 15.60
CA CYS A 73 11.34 21.66 16.67
C CYS A 73 12.70 21.99 17.31
N THR A 74 13.72 22.26 16.49
CA THR A 74 15.12 22.27 16.95
C THR A 74 15.64 23.64 17.36
N LYS A 75 15.13 24.73 16.77
CA LYS A 75 15.63 26.10 17.00
C LYS A 75 14.63 26.99 17.74
N PHE A 76 13.33 26.75 17.56
CA PHE A 76 12.30 27.66 18.06
C PHE A 76 11.41 27.09 19.17
N GLY A 77 11.63 25.84 19.58
CA GLY A 77 10.97 25.23 20.73
C GLY A 77 9.46 25.05 20.56
N ALA A 78 8.99 24.76 19.34
CA ALA A 78 7.57 24.67 19.03
C ALA A 78 6.84 23.57 19.82
N GLU A 79 7.48 22.43 20.09
CA GLU A 79 6.90 21.34 20.90
C GLU A 79 6.57 21.82 22.32
N ALA A 80 7.46 22.57 22.96
CA ALA A 80 7.23 23.14 24.29
C ALA A 80 6.14 24.22 24.29
N LEU A 81 6.05 25.02 23.22
CA LEU A 81 4.98 26.00 23.04
C LEU A 81 3.61 25.33 22.87
N ILE A 82 3.54 24.23 22.12
CA ILE A 82 2.31 23.42 22.02
C ILE A 82 1.95 22.89 23.41
N ALA A 83 2.88 22.19 24.08
CA ALA A 83 2.64 21.50 25.34
C ALA A 83 2.24 22.43 26.51
N SER A 84 2.70 23.69 26.50
CA SER A 84 2.42 24.66 27.57
C SER A 84 1.09 25.42 27.41
N GLY A 85 0.43 25.31 26.24
CA GLY A 85 -0.81 26.02 25.97
C GLY A 85 -2.05 25.13 26.03
N SER A 86 -3.22 25.76 26.22
CA SER A 86 -4.52 25.08 26.12
C SER A 86 -5.14 25.40 24.76
N TRP A 87 -4.76 24.63 23.75
CA TRP A 87 -5.17 24.83 22.36
C TRP A 87 -6.32 23.92 21.97
N ASP A 88 -7.34 24.47 21.31
CA ASP A 88 -8.38 23.65 20.67
C ASP A 88 -7.89 23.07 19.33
N ALA A 89 -7.01 23.81 18.64
CA ALA A 89 -6.34 23.34 17.45
C ALA A 89 -4.92 23.93 17.31
N VAL A 90 -4.05 23.16 16.68
CA VAL A 90 -2.71 23.59 16.25
C VAL A 90 -2.63 23.47 14.73
N ILE A 91 -2.33 24.58 14.07
CA ILE A 91 -2.17 24.64 12.62
C ILE A 91 -0.68 24.58 12.30
N LEU A 92 -0.29 23.57 11.52
CA LEU A 92 1.10 23.24 11.22
C LEU A 92 1.37 23.46 9.73
N GLN A 93 2.25 24.40 9.41
CA GLN A 93 2.69 24.69 8.05
C GLN A 93 4.19 24.46 7.90
N ASN A 94 4.59 23.56 6.99
CA ASN A 94 6.00 23.30 6.70
C ASN A 94 6.56 24.28 5.66
N GLN A 95 7.89 24.32 5.49
CA GLN A 95 8.55 25.10 4.44
C GLN A 95 7.99 24.75 3.05
N SER A 96 7.89 25.73 2.16
CA SER A 96 7.12 25.65 0.90
C SER A 96 7.57 24.59 -0.11
N ILE A 97 8.85 24.18 -0.11
CA ILE A 97 9.43 23.20 -1.05
C ILE A 97 10.05 21.98 -0.35
N GLN A 98 10.34 22.06 0.95
CA GLN A 98 10.94 20.97 1.72
C GLN A 98 10.13 19.66 1.64
N PRO A 99 8.78 19.63 1.76
CA PRO A 99 7.98 18.41 1.57
C PRO A 99 8.25 17.67 0.25
N VAL A 100 8.71 18.41 -0.77
CA VAL A 100 8.92 17.91 -2.12
C VAL A 100 10.36 17.44 -2.33
N LYS A 101 11.33 18.11 -1.68
CA LYS A 101 12.76 17.79 -1.79
C LYS A 101 13.21 16.73 -0.78
N ASP A 102 12.66 16.77 0.41
CA ASP A 102 12.97 15.88 1.51
C ASP A 102 11.69 15.53 2.31
N PRO A 103 10.83 14.66 1.75
CA PRO A 103 9.61 14.22 2.42
C PRO A 103 9.90 13.51 3.75
N THR A 104 11.02 12.78 3.83
CA THR A 104 11.43 12.06 5.04
C THR A 104 11.56 13.04 6.21
N ASN A 105 12.31 14.14 6.03
CA ASN A 105 12.46 15.17 7.07
C ASN A 105 11.12 15.79 7.49
N MET A 106 10.23 16.06 6.52
CA MET A 106 8.87 16.49 6.85
C MET A 106 8.13 15.47 7.73
N PHE A 107 8.24 14.18 7.44
CA PHE A 107 7.56 13.14 8.22
C PHE A 107 8.12 13.05 9.64
N SER A 108 9.44 13.08 9.81
CA SER A 108 10.10 12.97 11.12
C SER A 108 9.68 14.10 12.06
N PHE A 109 9.83 15.35 11.63
CA PHE A 109 9.54 16.52 12.47
C PHE A 109 8.05 16.89 12.48
N GLY A 110 7.33 16.62 11.40
CA GLY A 110 5.89 16.79 11.34
C GLY A 110 5.15 15.87 12.31
N ARG A 111 5.58 14.61 12.47
CA ARG A 111 5.05 13.68 13.47
C ARG A 111 5.27 14.19 14.88
N ARG A 112 6.48 14.65 15.20
CA ARG A 112 6.78 15.25 16.52
C ARG A 112 5.85 16.40 16.91
N LEU A 113 5.62 17.35 16.00
CA LEU A 113 4.69 18.46 16.24
C LEU A 113 3.23 17.99 16.37
N CYS A 114 2.85 16.96 15.62
CA CYS A 114 1.54 16.34 15.72
C CYS A 114 1.36 15.59 17.05
N ASP A 115 2.37 14.86 17.49
CA ASP A 115 2.37 14.10 18.75
C ASP A 115 2.27 15.07 19.94
N ALA A 116 3.04 16.17 19.92
CA ALA A 116 2.94 17.22 20.94
C ALA A 116 1.53 17.83 21.04
N ALA A 117 0.81 17.93 19.93
CA ALA A 117 -0.59 18.40 19.92
C ALA A 117 -1.56 17.31 20.39
N ASP A 118 -1.31 16.03 20.09
CA ASP A 118 -2.09 14.91 20.62
C ASP A 118 -1.97 14.79 22.15
N ASP A 119 -0.79 15.05 22.70
CA ASP A 119 -0.52 14.95 24.15
C ASP A 119 -1.41 15.89 24.98
N ILE A 120 -1.77 17.04 24.42
CA ILE A 120 -2.69 18.00 25.05
C ILE A 120 -4.14 17.88 24.56
N GLY A 121 -4.43 16.92 23.67
CA GLY A 121 -5.75 16.73 23.08
C GLY A 121 -6.18 17.80 22.06
N ALA A 122 -5.24 18.60 21.55
CA ALA A 122 -5.51 19.62 20.56
C ALA A 122 -5.71 18.99 19.18
N ARG A 123 -6.63 19.55 18.38
CA ARG A 123 -6.81 19.08 17.00
C ARG A 123 -5.67 19.57 16.11
N LYS A 124 -5.01 18.64 15.44
CA LYS A 124 -3.92 18.92 14.50
C LYS A 124 -4.51 19.25 13.14
N ILE A 125 -4.10 20.37 12.56
CA ILE A 125 -4.51 20.78 11.22
C ILE A 125 -3.25 21.07 10.41
N LEU A 126 -2.95 20.24 9.41
CA LEU A 126 -1.87 20.50 8.49
C LEU A 126 -2.30 21.53 7.43
N TYR A 127 -1.56 22.62 7.29
CA TYR A 127 -1.78 23.62 6.25
C TYR A 127 -1.03 23.21 4.98
N LEU A 128 -1.72 22.47 4.10
CA LEU A 128 -1.19 22.03 2.80
C LEU A 128 -1.05 23.22 1.85
N THR A 129 0.19 23.60 1.56
CA THR A 129 0.56 24.75 0.74
C THR A 129 0.40 24.49 -0.76
N TRP A 130 0.58 25.54 -1.58
CA TRP A 130 0.41 25.50 -3.05
C TRP A 130 1.73 25.42 -3.81
N ALA A 131 1.65 24.95 -5.06
CA ALA A 131 2.73 25.05 -6.04
C ALA A 131 2.94 26.49 -6.54
N TYR A 132 4.17 26.81 -6.95
CA TYR A 132 4.53 28.13 -7.49
C TYR A 132 3.85 28.45 -8.84
N ALA A 133 3.72 29.73 -9.17
CA ALA A 133 3.10 30.17 -10.42
C ALA A 133 4.10 30.24 -11.60
N GLY A 134 4.14 29.17 -12.42
CA GLY A 134 4.61 29.16 -13.83
C GLY A 134 6.11 28.84 -14.11
N PRO A 135 6.47 28.43 -15.36
CA PRO A 135 7.85 28.50 -15.86
C PRO A 135 8.00 29.42 -17.11
N ARG A 136 8.62 30.60 -16.94
CA ARG A 136 9.53 31.31 -17.89
C ARG A 136 10.05 32.66 -17.34
N ASP A 137 9.33 33.32 -16.42
CA ASP A 137 9.87 34.50 -15.70
C ASP A 137 10.78 34.14 -14.51
N PHE A 138 10.86 32.85 -14.16
CA PHE A 138 11.95 32.31 -13.34
C PHE A 138 13.34 32.63 -13.92
N MET A 139 13.44 32.99 -15.21
CA MET A 139 14.70 33.30 -15.89
C MET A 139 15.06 34.80 -15.94
N THR A 140 14.25 35.72 -15.42
CA THR A 140 14.51 37.17 -15.61
C THR A 140 14.55 38.01 -14.34
N ASN A 141 14.27 37.45 -13.16
CA ASN A 141 14.45 38.16 -11.88
C ASN A 141 15.27 37.37 -10.85
N GLN A 142 15.93 38.13 -9.97
CA GLN A 142 17.03 37.80 -9.04
C GLN A 142 16.91 36.53 -8.15
N LEU A 143 15.87 35.71 -8.28
CA LEU A 143 15.65 34.46 -7.55
C LEU A 143 16.34 33.23 -8.18
N SER A 144 16.73 33.28 -9.46
CA SER A 144 17.47 32.17 -10.13
C SER A 144 18.83 31.86 -9.49
N ALA A 145 19.41 32.80 -8.74
CA ALA A 145 20.65 32.60 -8.01
C ALA A 145 20.52 31.72 -6.75
N ARG A 146 19.29 31.42 -6.29
CA ARG A 146 19.03 30.65 -5.04
C ARG A 146 18.57 29.21 -5.25
N TYR A 147 18.27 28.79 -6.48
CA TYR A 147 17.67 27.47 -6.76
C TYR A 147 18.46 26.73 -7.84
N SER A 148 18.62 25.42 -7.65
CA SER A 148 19.38 24.59 -8.59
C SER A 148 18.53 24.26 -9.83
N PRO A 149 19.13 23.91 -10.99
CA PRO A 149 18.38 23.43 -12.16
C PRO A 149 17.42 22.26 -11.84
N ARG A 150 17.77 21.40 -10.87
CA ARG A 150 16.92 20.30 -10.41
C ARG A 150 15.63 20.77 -9.70
N ASP A 151 15.61 21.99 -9.19
CA ASP A 151 14.43 22.58 -8.54
C ASP A 151 13.41 23.08 -9.56
N VAL A 152 13.81 23.29 -10.82
CA VAL A 152 12.92 23.75 -11.89
C VAL A 152 12.10 22.58 -12.46
N ASP A 153 12.72 21.40 -12.57
CA ASP A 153 12.05 20.16 -13.02
C ASP A 153 10.95 19.69 -12.06
N ILE A 154 10.94 20.22 -10.82
CA ILE A 154 9.96 19.87 -9.80
C ILE A 154 8.65 20.62 -9.95
N LEU A 155 8.65 21.80 -10.60
CA LEU A 155 7.49 22.69 -10.67
C LEU A 155 6.24 22.03 -11.29
N PRO A 156 6.32 21.24 -12.38
CA PRO A 156 5.15 20.60 -12.97
C PRO A 156 4.47 19.58 -12.05
N VAL A 157 5.22 18.97 -11.12
CA VAL A 157 4.75 17.91 -10.22
C VAL A 157 4.67 18.36 -8.76
N MET A 158 4.96 19.65 -8.49
CA MET A 158 5.12 20.16 -7.13
C MET A 158 3.83 20.03 -6.32
N GLN A 159 2.68 20.31 -6.92
CA GLN A 159 1.39 20.21 -6.20
C GLN A 159 1.06 18.77 -5.84
N ASP A 160 1.29 17.82 -6.75
CA ASP A 160 1.00 16.40 -6.49
C ASP A 160 1.87 15.85 -5.36
N ARG A 161 3.16 16.21 -5.37
CA ARG A 161 4.10 15.83 -4.30
C ARG A 161 3.80 16.51 -2.96
N LEU A 162 3.34 17.77 -2.97
CA LEU A 162 2.84 18.43 -1.76
C LEU A 162 1.61 17.70 -1.22
N ASN A 163 0.65 17.36 -2.08
CA ASN A 163 -0.54 16.62 -1.69
C ASN A 163 -0.19 15.26 -1.08
N GLU A 164 0.75 14.53 -1.69
CA GLU A 164 1.24 13.24 -1.19
C GLU A 164 1.92 13.38 0.17
N ALA A 165 2.86 14.31 0.32
CA ALA A 165 3.59 14.48 1.57
C ALA A 165 2.70 14.94 2.73
N TYR A 166 1.84 15.95 2.52
CA TYR A 166 0.90 16.37 3.56
C TYR A 166 -0.20 15.34 3.81
N GLY A 167 -0.69 14.65 2.77
CA GLY A 167 -1.68 13.58 2.90
C GLY A 167 -1.15 12.38 3.68
N GLN A 168 0.09 11.97 3.41
CA GLN A 168 0.74 10.88 4.15
C GLN A 168 0.98 11.28 5.60
N LEU A 169 1.47 12.49 5.86
CA LEU A 169 1.65 12.97 7.24
C LEU A 169 0.32 13.05 7.99
N ALA A 170 -0.75 13.54 7.34
CA ALA A 170 -2.09 13.57 7.89
C ALA A 170 -2.61 12.16 8.20
N TYR A 171 -2.39 11.20 7.30
CA TYR A 171 -2.77 9.80 7.47
C TYR A 171 -2.05 9.16 8.66
N ASP A 172 -0.73 9.34 8.74
CA ASP A 172 0.11 8.73 9.78
C ASP A 172 -0.23 9.26 11.18
N THR A 173 -0.47 10.56 11.27
CA THR A 173 -0.71 11.26 12.55
C THR A 173 -2.20 11.36 12.91
N GLY A 174 -3.10 11.18 11.94
CA GLY A 174 -4.52 11.47 12.10
C GLY A 174 -4.84 12.97 12.22
N ALA A 175 -3.99 13.85 11.70
CA ALA A 175 -4.27 15.27 11.58
C ALA A 175 -5.36 15.53 10.51
N ASP A 176 -6.17 16.58 10.70
CA ASP A 176 -6.98 17.12 9.61
C ASP A 176 -6.00 17.80 8.61
N CYS A 177 -6.27 17.74 7.30
CA CYS A 177 -5.50 18.45 6.28
C CYS A 177 -6.35 19.59 5.72
N ALA A 178 -5.84 20.82 5.73
CA ALA A 178 -6.49 21.98 5.14
C ALA A 178 -5.99 22.16 3.69
N PRO A 179 -6.81 21.87 2.66
CA PRO A 179 -6.38 21.76 1.26
C PRO A 179 -6.25 23.10 0.54
N VAL A 180 -5.39 23.97 1.05
CA VAL A 180 -5.19 25.29 0.45
C VAL A 180 -4.52 25.17 -0.93
N GLY A 181 -3.53 24.30 -1.07
CA GLY A 181 -2.89 24.00 -2.37
C GLY A 181 -3.87 23.55 -3.46
N PRO A 182 -4.67 22.50 -3.22
CA PRO A 182 -5.74 22.10 -4.14
C PRO A 182 -6.74 23.21 -4.45
N ALA A 183 -7.13 24.04 -3.47
CA ALA A 183 -8.02 25.18 -3.69
C ALA A 183 -7.40 26.25 -4.61
N PHE A 184 -6.10 26.54 -4.43
CA PHE A 184 -5.33 27.40 -5.34
C PHE A 184 -5.32 26.85 -6.77
N GLY A 185 -5.09 25.53 -6.92
CA GLY A 185 -5.13 24.85 -8.22
C GLY A 185 -6.48 24.97 -8.91
N LEU A 186 -7.58 24.71 -8.17
CA LEU A 186 -8.94 24.79 -8.69
C LEU A 186 -9.31 26.23 -9.09
N SER A 187 -8.97 27.23 -8.27
CA SER A 187 -9.20 28.63 -8.60
C SER A 187 -8.44 29.05 -9.85
N ARG A 188 -7.19 28.62 -10.02
CA ARG A 188 -6.40 28.94 -11.23
C ARG A 188 -6.91 28.25 -12.48
N GLN A 189 -7.55 27.09 -12.35
CA GLN A 189 -8.17 26.39 -13.47
C GLN A 189 -9.48 27.05 -13.90
N MET A 190 -10.33 27.44 -12.93
CA MET A 190 -11.63 28.06 -13.21
C MET A 190 -11.50 29.53 -13.60
N HIS A 191 -10.57 30.23 -12.96
CA HIS A 191 -10.38 31.68 -13.05
C HIS A 191 -8.89 32.04 -13.16
N PRO A 192 -8.22 31.71 -14.29
CA PRO A 192 -6.81 32.01 -14.50
C PRO A 192 -6.48 33.51 -14.46
N GLU A 193 -7.48 34.38 -14.65
CA GLU A 193 -7.37 35.84 -14.53
C GLU A 193 -7.19 36.34 -13.08
N TRP A 194 -7.54 35.51 -12.08
CA TRP A 194 -7.36 35.87 -10.67
C TRP A 194 -5.95 35.53 -10.20
N ARG A 195 -5.16 36.58 -9.97
CA ARG A 195 -3.81 36.43 -9.44
C ARG A 195 -3.84 36.11 -7.94
N LEU A 196 -3.59 34.84 -7.61
CA LEU A 196 -3.51 34.37 -6.21
C LEU A 196 -2.10 34.49 -5.60
N HIS A 197 -1.06 34.44 -6.42
CA HIS A 197 0.33 34.59 -5.99
C HIS A 197 0.76 36.06 -6.01
N ALA A 198 1.68 36.44 -5.13
CA ALA A 198 2.36 37.73 -5.17
C ALA A 198 3.28 37.82 -6.40
N ASP A 199 3.97 38.96 -6.55
CA ASP A 199 4.86 39.22 -7.70
C ASP A 199 6.07 38.28 -7.75
N ASP A 200 6.42 37.65 -6.63
CA ASP A 200 7.48 36.64 -6.55
C ASP A 200 7.03 35.23 -6.98
N ASN A 201 5.78 35.08 -7.43
CA ASN A 201 5.17 33.82 -7.89
C ASN A 201 5.17 32.68 -6.86
N SER A 202 5.41 32.98 -5.59
CA SER A 202 5.58 32.02 -4.50
C SER A 202 4.65 32.37 -3.33
N HIS A 203 4.80 33.56 -2.75
CA HIS A 203 3.98 34.00 -1.62
C HIS A 203 2.53 34.27 -2.05
N PRO A 204 1.56 34.25 -1.13
CA PRO A 204 0.18 34.54 -1.48
C PRO A 204 0.00 36.06 -1.63
N GLY A 205 -0.69 36.48 -2.69
CA GLY A 205 -1.27 37.82 -2.79
C GLY A 205 -2.48 37.97 -1.86
N PRO A 206 -3.14 39.14 -1.85
CA PRO A 206 -4.33 39.37 -1.03
C PRO A 206 -5.47 38.37 -1.29
N ALA A 207 -5.79 38.11 -2.55
CA ALA A 207 -6.82 37.12 -2.93
C ALA A 207 -6.42 35.68 -2.56
N GLY A 208 -5.14 35.32 -2.70
CA GLY A 208 -4.63 34.02 -2.27
C GLY A 208 -4.69 33.81 -0.76
N SER A 209 -4.37 34.85 0.02
CA SER A 209 -4.46 34.80 1.49
C SER A 209 -5.91 34.75 1.96
N TYR A 210 -6.81 35.45 1.27
CA TYR A 210 -8.25 35.34 1.49
C TYR A 210 -8.76 33.92 1.21
N LEU A 211 -8.39 33.30 0.08
CA LEU A 211 -8.75 31.91 -0.23
C LEU A 211 -8.20 30.92 0.81
N ALA A 212 -6.93 31.07 1.22
CA ALA A 212 -6.35 30.28 2.30
C ALA A 212 -7.14 30.43 3.61
N GLY A 213 -7.57 31.66 3.91
CA GLY A 213 -8.39 31.98 5.07
C GLY A 213 -9.75 31.29 5.04
N LEU A 214 -10.42 31.27 3.89
CA LEU A 214 -11.70 30.58 3.71
C LEU A 214 -11.57 29.06 3.88
N VAL A 215 -10.51 28.45 3.34
CA VAL A 215 -10.25 26.99 3.48
C VAL A 215 -9.93 26.64 4.94
N LEU A 216 -9.09 27.43 5.60
CA LEU A 216 -8.74 27.21 7.01
C LEU A 216 -9.95 27.46 7.92
N TYR A 217 -10.77 28.50 7.67
CA TYR A 217 -12.04 28.68 8.37
C TYR A 217 -12.92 27.43 8.23
N ALA A 218 -13.10 26.94 7.00
CA ALA A 218 -13.93 25.77 6.75
C ALA A 218 -13.41 24.50 7.42
N THR A 219 -12.09 24.35 7.53
CA THR A 219 -11.44 23.22 8.22
C THR A 219 -11.55 23.35 9.74
N ILE A 220 -11.30 24.55 10.29
CA ILE A 220 -11.34 24.83 11.72
C ILE A 220 -12.79 24.71 12.24
N PHE A 221 -13.75 25.35 11.59
CA PHE A 221 -15.12 25.39 12.11
C PHE A 221 -16.02 24.28 11.55
N ARG A 222 -15.54 23.51 10.56
CA ARG A 222 -16.33 22.50 9.83
C ARG A 222 -17.64 23.07 9.31
N ASP A 223 -17.56 24.31 8.84
CA ASP A 223 -18.67 25.14 8.41
C ASP A 223 -18.36 25.73 7.02
N ALA A 224 -19.38 25.91 6.20
CA ALA A 224 -19.19 26.50 4.88
C ALA A 224 -18.82 27.98 5.02
N PRO A 225 -17.80 28.47 4.28
CA PRO A 225 -17.41 29.88 4.31
C PRO A 225 -18.33 30.76 3.45
N THR A 226 -19.42 30.21 2.89
CA THR A 226 -20.37 30.94 2.05
C THR A 226 -21.00 32.11 2.82
N GLY A 227 -20.93 33.31 2.25
CA GLY A 227 -21.39 34.53 2.91
C GLY A 227 -20.39 35.10 3.93
N ALA A 228 -19.10 34.74 3.85
CA ALA A 228 -18.03 35.42 4.57
C ALA A 228 -17.88 36.88 4.11
N THR A 229 -17.33 37.73 4.99
CA THR A 229 -17.06 39.14 4.68
C THR A 229 -16.13 39.28 3.47
N THR A 230 -16.45 40.22 2.58
CA THR A 230 -15.61 40.59 1.43
C THR A 230 -14.56 41.66 1.77
N VAL A 231 -14.62 42.17 3.00
CA VAL A 231 -13.76 43.25 3.53
C VAL A 231 -13.00 42.72 4.72
N ILE A 232 -11.67 42.78 4.67
CA ILE A 232 -10.78 42.47 5.79
C ILE A 232 -10.00 43.72 6.17
N GLN A 233 -10.03 44.08 7.45
CA GLN A 233 -9.32 45.23 8.00
C GLN A 233 -8.10 44.78 8.79
N LEU A 234 -6.92 44.84 8.18
CA LEU A 234 -5.71 44.42 8.87
C LEU A 234 -5.18 45.56 9.76
N PRO A 235 -4.95 45.29 11.06
CA PRO A 235 -4.38 46.28 11.97
C PRO A 235 -2.95 46.62 11.55
N ALA A 236 -2.50 47.81 11.93
CA ALA A 236 -1.11 48.20 11.81
C ALA A 236 -0.21 47.23 12.59
N GLU A 237 0.79 46.63 11.95
CA GLU A 237 1.77 45.77 12.62
C GLU A 237 3.00 46.58 13.04
N GLY A 238 3.32 46.58 14.34
CA GLY A 238 4.51 47.23 14.92
C GLY A 238 4.21 48.48 15.74
N THR A 239 5.21 48.96 16.49
CA THR A 239 5.14 50.19 17.32
C THR A 239 5.40 51.47 16.52
N ASP A 240 5.47 51.37 15.19
CA ASP A 240 5.87 52.47 14.33
C ASP A 240 4.64 53.28 13.88
N ALA A 241 4.62 54.56 14.20
CA ALA A 241 3.47 55.46 14.01
C ALA A 241 3.09 55.70 12.53
N ALA A 242 3.86 55.14 11.58
CA ALA A 242 3.63 55.20 10.14
C ALA A 242 2.91 53.96 9.56
N ALA A 243 2.71 52.90 10.34
CA ALA A 243 1.98 51.72 9.87
C ALA A 243 0.47 52.04 9.80
N HIS A 244 -0.06 52.19 8.58
CA HIS A 244 -1.48 52.43 8.36
C HIS A 244 -2.24 51.11 8.32
N ALA A 245 -3.46 51.08 8.87
CA ALA A 245 -4.37 49.95 8.70
C ALA A 245 -4.59 49.69 7.20
N ARG A 246 -4.54 48.42 6.79
CA ARG A 246 -4.66 48.02 5.38
C ARG A 246 -5.97 47.26 5.18
N THR A 247 -6.76 47.71 4.21
CA THR A 247 -7.97 46.98 3.81
C THR A 247 -7.65 46.00 2.66
N ILE A 248 -8.04 44.74 2.81
CA ILE A 248 -8.15 43.80 1.70
C ILE A 248 -9.63 43.76 1.30
N GLN A 249 -9.91 44.19 0.07
CA GLN A 249 -11.24 44.16 -0.54
C GLN A 249 -11.25 43.09 -1.63
N ILE A 250 -12.15 42.12 -1.53
CA ILE A 250 -12.38 41.13 -2.58
C ILE A 250 -13.72 41.47 -3.26
N ASP A 251 -13.75 41.41 -4.60
CA ASP A 251 -15.01 41.60 -5.33
C ASP A 251 -16.08 40.60 -4.86
N ALA A 252 -17.34 41.01 -4.79
CA ALA A 252 -18.40 40.15 -4.24
C ALA A 252 -18.60 38.84 -5.03
N THR A 253 -18.45 38.90 -6.36
CA THR A 253 -18.54 37.72 -7.22
C THR A 253 -17.32 36.83 -7.02
N GLN A 254 -16.13 37.42 -6.98
CA GLN A 254 -14.89 36.70 -6.68
C GLN A 254 -14.95 36.03 -5.31
N ALA A 255 -15.42 36.73 -4.28
CA ALA A 255 -15.53 36.21 -2.91
C ALA A 255 -16.52 35.04 -2.82
N LEU A 256 -17.66 35.12 -3.51
CA LEU A 256 -18.63 34.02 -3.61
C LEU A 256 -17.98 32.79 -4.22
N THR A 257 -17.33 32.93 -5.38
CA THR A 257 -16.68 31.82 -6.07
C THR A 257 -15.52 31.25 -5.27
N LEU A 258 -14.69 32.08 -4.63
CA LEU A 258 -13.60 31.61 -3.77
C LEU A 258 -14.14 30.88 -2.53
N ALA A 259 -15.28 31.31 -1.96
CA ALA A 259 -15.94 30.60 -0.88
C ALA A 259 -16.54 29.26 -1.34
N GLU A 260 -17.06 29.19 -2.57
CA GLU A 260 -17.52 27.94 -3.18
C GLU A 260 -16.36 27.00 -3.50
N ILE A 261 -15.23 27.52 -4.00
CA ILE A 261 -13.99 26.76 -4.20
C ILE A 261 -13.47 26.25 -2.86
N ALA A 262 -13.41 27.09 -1.82
CA ALA A 262 -12.98 26.66 -0.49
C ALA A 262 -13.91 25.59 0.10
N ARG A 263 -15.23 25.78 -0.01
CA ARG A 263 -16.24 24.77 0.39
C ARG A 263 -16.03 23.49 -0.40
N ALA A 264 -15.97 23.59 -1.73
CA ALA A 264 -15.77 22.47 -2.64
C ALA A 264 -14.49 21.74 -2.28
N SER A 265 -13.36 22.43 -2.13
CA SER A 265 -12.08 21.85 -1.72
C SER A 265 -12.18 21.17 -0.36
N VAL A 266 -12.73 21.77 0.70
CA VAL A 266 -12.86 21.06 1.99
C VAL A 266 -13.87 19.90 1.93
N THR A 267 -14.86 19.94 1.04
CA THR A 267 -15.81 18.83 0.82
C THR A 267 -15.32 17.75 -0.16
N ASN A 268 -14.41 18.10 -1.08
CA ASN A 268 -13.90 17.31 -2.21
C ASN A 268 -12.42 16.93 -2.06
N ASP A 269 -11.71 17.42 -1.05
CA ASP A 269 -10.38 16.97 -0.64
C ASP A 269 -10.57 15.71 0.22
N VAL A 270 -10.37 14.48 -0.24
CA VAL A 270 -9.27 13.81 -0.99
C VAL A 270 -7.94 13.72 -0.23
N THR A 271 -7.63 14.62 0.71
CA THR A 271 -6.68 14.36 1.83
C THR A 271 -7.31 14.45 3.22
N SER A 272 -8.56 14.96 3.33
CA SER A 272 -9.26 15.15 4.61
C SER A 272 -10.67 14.57 4.68
N ARG A 273 -11.06 13.68 3.75
CA ARG A 273 -11.90 12.57 4.22
C ARG A 273 -11.06 11.82 5.23
N ARG A 274 -11.33 12.10 6.51
CA ARG A 274 -11.53 11.09 7.53
C ARG A 274 -11.94 9.78 6.83
N ILE A 275 -10.95 8.96 6.50
CA ILE A 275 -10.91 7.64 7.07
C ILE A 275 -10.93 7.94 8.55
N SER A 276 -12.13 8.15 9.10
CA SER A 276 -12.29 7.99 10.53
C SER A 276 -11.62 6.66 10.82
N LYS A 277 -10.77 6.62 11.87
CA LYS A 277 -10.16 5.38 12.37
C LYS A 277 -11.20 4.27 12.65
N HIS A 278 -12.49 4.57 12.47
CA HIS A 278 -13.59 3.64 12.23
C HIS A 278 -14.40 4.09 11.01
N PRO A 279 -14.44 3.36 9.87
CA PRO A 279 -15.40 3.68 8.82
C PRO A 279 -16.80 3.70 9.41
N LEU A 280 -17.50 4.83 9.24
CA LEU A 280 -18.87 4.92 9.70
C LEU A 280 -19.73 4.08 8.77
N ALA A 281 -20.55 3.22 9.36
CA ALA A 281 -21.59 2.54 8.62
C ALA A 281 -22.39 3.54 7.78
N ASN A 282 -22.82 3.12 6.59
CA ASN A 282 -23.57 3.95 5.65
C ASN A 282 -22.80 5.13 5.03
N THR A 283 -21.52 4.95 4.71
CA THR A 283 -20.71 5.97 4.02
C THR A 283 -20.14 5.46 2.69
N THR A 284 -20.02 6.34 1.69
CA THR A 284 -19.35 6.04 0.41
C THR A 284 -18.05 6.82 0.34
N ALA A 285 -16.92 6.17 0.08
CA ALA A 285 -15.63 6.75 -0.28
C ALA A 285 -15.43 6.75 -1.80
N VAL A 286 -14.78 7.78 -2.34
CA VAL A 286 -14.44 7.92 -3.76
C VAL A 286 -12.94 8.18 -3.88
N PHE A 287 -12.28 7.44 -4.75
CA PHE A 287 -10.84 7.45 -5.01
C PHE A 287 -10.62 7.94 -6.44
N THR A 288 -9.77 8.94 -6.62
CA THR A 288 -9.44 9.49 -7.95
C THR A 288 -8.07 9.01 -8.41
N PHE A 289 -7.92 8.84 -9.72
CA PHE A 289 -6.74 8.25 -10.34
C PHE A 289 -6.33 9.07 -11.56
N PRO A 290 -5.72 10.26 -11.34
CA PRO A 290 -5.39 11.19 -12.42
C PRO A 290 -4.35 10.68 -13.41
N SER A 291 -3.53 9.71 -13.00
CA SER A 291 -2.53 9.05 -13.85
C SER A 291 -3.10 7.98 -14.78
N LEU A 292 -4.37 7.57 -14.59
CA LEU A 292 -5.01 6.55 -15.41
C LEU A 292 -5.60 7.15 -16.70
N PRO A 293 -5.74 6.33 -17.77
CA PRO A 293 -6.36 6.78 -19.02
C PRO A 293 -7.80 7.25 -18.80
N GLN A 294 -8.33 8.05 -19.72
CA GLN A 294 -9.72 8.50 -19.66
C GLN A 294 -10.70 7.31 -19.67
N THR A 295 -11.75 7.39 -18.86
CA THR A 295 -12.78 6.34 -18.79
C THR A 295 -13.53 6.25 -20.12
N LEU A 296 -14.15 5.10 -20.40
CA LEU A 296 -15.00 4.91 -21.58
C LEU A 296 -16.12 5.95 -21.61
N GLN A 297 -16.71 6.31 -20.47
CA GLN A 297 -17.72 7.37 -20.41
C GLN A 297 -17.16 8.74 -20.81
N ALA A 298 -16.00 9.11 -20.29
CA ALA A 298 -15.36 10.39 -20.59
C ALA A 298 -15.07 10.49 -22.10
N ARG A 299 -14.40 9.47 -22.66
CA ARG A 299 -14.09 9.40 -24.09
C ARG A 299 -15.34 9.35 -24.97
N ALA A 300 -16.37 8.62 -24.57
CA ALA A 300 -17.60 8.49 -25.33
C ALA A 300 -18.50 9.74 -25.30
N SER A 301 -18.24 10.65 -24.36
CA SER A 301 -19.01 11.89 -24.19
C SER A 301 -18.18 13.13 -24.55
N ASP A 302 -16.97 12.93 -25.07
CA ASP A 302 -16.00 13.98 -25.40
C ASP A 302 -15.76 14.97 -24.26
N ILE A 303 -15.72 14.44 -23.03
CA ILE A 303 -15.38 15.19 -21.83
C ILE A 303 -14.08 14.67 -21.25
N ARG A 304 -13.31 15.55 -20.63
CA ARG A 304 -12.16 15.16 -19.83
C ARG A 304 -12.60 15.03 -18.38
N ASP A 305 -12.52 13.83 -17.83
CA ASP A 305 -12.83 13.56 -16.42
C ASP A 305 -11.69 12.78 -15.77
N THR A 306 -11.46 12.99 -14.49
CA THR A 306 -10.46 12.22 -13.74
C THR A 306 -11.08 10.85 -13.42
N PRO A 307 -10.47 9.73 -13.87
CA PRO A 307 -10.95 8.40 -13.52
C PRO A 307 -11.08 8.27 -12.02
N CYS A 308 -12.19 7.71 -11.54
CA CYS A 308 -12.40 7.50 -10.13
C CYS A 308 -13.09 6.17 -9.88
N ALA A 309 -12.98 5.65 -8.67
CA ALA A 309 -13.68 4.46 -8.19
C ALA A 309 -14.30 4.75 -6.83
N SER A 310 -15.27 3.96 -6.41
CA SER A 310 -15.93 4.15 -5.12
C SER A 310 -16.10 2.86 -4.35
N LEU A 311 -16.11 2.98 -3.01
CA LEU A 311 -16.52 1.92 -2.09
C LEU A 311 -17.54 2.45 -1.09
N TYR A 312 -18.46 1.61 -0.64
CA TYR A 312 -19.49 1.93 0.33
C TYR A 312 -19.46 0.94 1.49
N TYR A 313 -19.42 1.49 2.71
CA TYR A 313 -19.52 0.75 3.95
C TYR A 313 -20.99 0.49 4.29
N PRO A 314 -21.41 -0.78 4.50
CA PRO A 314 -22.80 -1.12 4.74
C PRO A 314 -23.36 -0.47 6.02
N ARG A 315 -24.68 -0.38 6.13
CA ARG A 315 -25.41 0.15 7.31
C ARG A 315 -25.13 -0.62 8.59
N ASN A 316 -24.73 -1.88 8.47
CA ASN A 316 -24.30 -2.73 9.59
C ASN A 316 -22.78 -2.96 9.59
N TYR A 317 -22.01 -2.03 9.02
CA TYR A 317 -20.56 -2.12 9.05
C TYR A 317 -20.04 -2.03 10.49
N GLU A 318 -19.16 -2.96 10.85
CA GLU A 318 -18.55 -3.09 12.16
C GLU A 318 -17.05 -3.32 11.97
N THR A 319 -16.21 -2.52 12.64
CA THR A 319 -14.75 -2.59 12.42
C THR A 319 -14.11 -3.90 12.88
N ASN A 320 -14.80 -4.68 13.72
CA ASN A 320 -14.35 -5.96 14.27
C ASN A 320 -14.98 -7.17 13.56
N ARG A 321 -15.71 -6.98 12.46
CA ARG A 321 -16.28 -8.07 11.66
C ARG A 321 -15.66 -8.02 10.26
N ALA A 322 -15.29 -9.16 9.70
CA ALA A 322 -14.88 -9.24 8.30
C ALA A 322 -16.10 -9.05 7.38
N PHE A 323 -15.98 -8.23 6.35
CA PHE A 323 -17.07 -7.97 5.39
C PHE A 323 -16.75 -8.52 4.00
N PRO A 324 -17.66 -9.30 3.40
CA PRO A 324 -17.56 -9.65 1.99
C PRO A 324 -17.65 -8.39 1.11
N VAL A 325 -17.11 -8.47 -0.10
CA VAL A 325 -17.06 -7.35 -1.05
C VAL A 325 -17.92 -7.66 -2.27
N LEU A 326 -18.74 -6.71 -2.69
CA LEU A 326 -19.53 -6.76 -3.92
C LEU A 326 -19.09 -5.65 -4.87
N ILE A 327 -18.39 -6.02 -5.94
CA ILE A 327 -17.96 -5.15 -7.03
C ILE A 327 -18.94 -5.30 -8.18
N HIS A 328 -19.71 -4.25 -8.47
CA HIS A 328 -20.68 -4.26 -9.57
C HIS A 328 -20.27 -3.27 -10.67
N LEU A 329 -20.07 -3.77 -11.88
CA LEU A 329 -19.73 -3.00 -13.07
C LEU A 329 -20.99 -2.62 -13.86
N ASN A 330 -21.16 -1.34 -14.17
CA ASN A 330 -22.36 -0.86 -14.85
C ASN A 330 -22.31 -1.14 -16.36
N GLY A 331 -23.49 -1.14 -16.99
CA GLY A 331 -23.64 -1.30 -18.44
C GLY A 331 -23.39 -0.01 -19.23
N GLY A 332 -23.54 -0.11 -20.55
CA GLY A 332 -23.35 1.01 -21.46
C GLY A 332 -21.93 1.58 -21.38
N LYS A 333 -21.80 2.88 -21.08
CA LYS A 333 -20.51 3.56 -20.97
C LYS A 333 -19.77 3.29 -19.64
N GLY A 334 -20.39 2.59 -18.68
CA GLY A 334 -19.75 2.19 -17.41
C GLY A 334 -20.01 3.08 -16.20
N GLY A 335 -20.47 4.31 -16.39
CA GLY A 335 -20.57 5.27 -15.31
C GLY A 335 -19.23 5.98 -15.01
N ASP A 336 -19.28 6.99 -14.16
CA ASP A 336 -18.14 7.83 -13.77
C ASP A 336 -17.30 7.22 -12.64
N GLY A 337 -17.76 6.11 -12.06
CA GLY A 337 -17.11 5.43 -10.95
C GLY A 337 -17.46 5.97 -9.55
N ARG A 338 -18.21 7.07 -9.44
CA ARG A 338 -18.39 7.83 -8.18
C ARG A 338 -19.34 7.20 -7.16
N VAL A 339 -20.28 6.37 -7.61
CA VAL A 339 -21.32 5.80 -6.73
C VAL A 339 -21.51 4.31 -7.00
N PRO A 340 -21.43 3.44 -5.97
CA PRO A 340 -21.69 2.00 -6.12
C PRO A 340 -23.19 1.69 -6.04
N HIS A 341 -23.98 2.31 -6.91
CA HIS A 341 -25.45 2.32 -6.82
C HIS A 341 -26.07 0.92 -6.92
N GLU A 342 -25.72 0.15 -7.96
CA GLU A 342 -26.31 -1.19 -8.15
C GLU A 342 -25.88 -2.18 -7.06
N ALA A 343 -24.59 -2.19 -6.68
CA ALA A 343 -24.10 -3.02 -5.58
C ALA A 343 -24.86 -2.74 -4.28
N ARG A 344 -25.10 -1.46 -3.95
CA ARG A 344 -25.91 -1.03 -2.80
C ARG A 344 -27.35 -1.52 -2.87
N ILE A 345 -28.01 -1.43 -4.02
CA ILE A 345 -29.39 -1.89 -4.18
C ILE A 345 -29.48 -3.42 -4.01
N VAL A 346 -28.54 -4.16 -4.61
CA VAL A 346 -28.50 -5.61 -4.57
C VAL A 346 -28.29 -6.11 -3.13
N SER A 347 -27.29 -5.55 -2.44
CA SER A 347 -26.97 -5.89 -1.05
C SER A 347 -27.98 -5.33 -0.03
N ARG A 348 -28.87 -4.42 -0.47
CA ARG A 348 -29.74 -3.61 0.39
C ARG A 348 -28.97 -2.80 1.42
N GLU A 349 -27.78 -2.33 1.01
CA GLU A 349 -26.90 -1.52 1.83
C GLU A 349 -26.47 -2.22 3.13
N ARG A 350 -26.45 -3.55 3.15
CA ARG A 350 -26.09 -4.37 4.31
C ARG A 350 -25.17 -5.49 3.88
N ASP A 351 -24.40 -5.98 4.85
CA ASP A 351 -23.57 -7.19 4.81
C ASP A 351 -22.42 -7.21 3.80
N PHE A 352 -22.41 -6.34 2.79
CA PHE A 352 -21.36 -6.24 1.79
C PHE A 352 -20.78 -4.84 1.72
N ILE A 353 -19.45 -4.76 1.63
CA ILE A 353 -18.77 -3.56 1.17
C ILE A 353 -18.97 -3.47 -0.34
N CYS A 354 -19.60 -2.40 -0.79
CA CYS A 354 -20.05 -2.27 -2.17
C CYS A 354 -19.07 -1.39 -2.95
N MET A 355 -18.49 -1.89 -4.04
CA MET A 355 -17.55 -1.13 -4.86
C MET A 355 -18.06 -0.93 -6.29
N ASN A 356 -17.59 0.15 -6.92
CA ASN A 356 -17.86 0.43 -8.33
C ASN A 356 -16.61 0.99 -9.00
N LEU A 357 -16.33 0.45 -10.18
CA LEU A 357 -15.23 0.82 -11.05
C LEU A 357 -15.81 1.33 -12.38
N PRO A 358 -15.23 2.38 -12.99
CA PRO A 358 -15.61 2.83 -14.32
C PRO A 358 -15.12 1.82 -15.35
N LEU A 359 -15.58 1.92 -16.59
CA LEU A 359 -15.07 1.07 -17.66
C LEU A 359 -13.95 1.78 -18.43
N PHE A 360 -13.01 1.00 -18.95
CA PHE A 360 -11.93 1.45 -19.81
C PHE A 360 -12.00 0.72 -21.15
N LYS A 361 -11.36 1.32 -22.15
CA LYS A 361 -11.28 0.78 -23.49
C LYS A 361 -9.95 1.20 -24.08
N ASP A 362 -9.31 0.36 -24.88
CA ASP A 362 -8.05 0.69 -25.52
C ASP A 362 -8.29 1.70 -26.65
N GLU A 363 -8.89 1.23 -27.74
CA GLU A 363 -9.30 2.08 -28.86
C GLU A 363 -10.81 2.36 -28.83
N LEU A 364 -11.20 3.61 -29.11
CA LEU A 364 -12.60 4.02 -29.25
C LEU A 364 -12.79 4.65 -30.63
N GLU A 365 -13.50 3.96 -31.50
CA GLU A 365 -13.83 4.46 -32.84
C GLU A 365 -14.61 5.79 -32.75
N PRO A 366 -14.31 6.77 -33.63
CA PRO A 366 -15.07 8.02 -33.71
C PRO A 366 -16.55 7.76 -33.96
N LEU A 367 -17.42 8.62 -33.41
CA LEU A 367 -18.86 8.58 -33.72
C LEU A 367 -19.06 8.99 -35.18
N ARG A 368 -19.76 8.16 -35.95
CA ARG A 368 -20.11 8.49 -37.33
C ARG A 368 -21.10 9.66 -37.35
N PRO A 369 -21.08 10.51 -38.39
CA PRO A 369 -22.00 11.65 -38.49
C PRO A 369 -23.49 11.28 -38.41
N ASP A 370 -23.84 10.07 -38.85
CA ASP A 370 -25.21 9.54 -38.83
C ASP A 370 -25.59 8.83 -37.50
N GLY A 371 -24.66 8.75 -36.54
CA GLY A 371 -24.85 8.07 -35.26
C GLY A 371 -24.94 6.53 -35.35
N SER A 372 -24.77 5.94 -36.53
CA SER A 372 -25.05 4.52 -36.78
C SER A 372 -24.18 3.56 -35.97
N ASN A 373 -22.99 4.00 -35.55
CA ASN A 373 -22.05 3.20 -34.76
C ASN A 373 -22.04 3.53 -33.26
N GLU A 374 -23.02 4.28 -32.74
CA GLU A 374 -23.03 4.73 -31.34
C GLU A 374 -22.85 3.57 -30.36
N TRP A 375 -23.52 2.44 -30.58
CA TRP A 375 -23.43 1.28 -29.69
C TRP A 375 -22.27 0.35 -30.03
N SER A 376 -21.95 0.15 -31.31
CA SER A 376 -20.89 -0.78 -31.73
C SER A 376 -19.50 -0.29 -31.34
N ARG A 377 -19.27 1.03 -31.29
CA ARG A 377 -18.00 1.61 -30.86
C ARG A 377 -17.75 1.48 -29.35
N LEU A 378 -18.82 1.41 -28.55
CA LEU A 378 -18.74 1.29 -27.08
C LEU A 378 -18.59 -0.16 -26.61
N PHE A 379 -18.73 -1.11 -27.53
CA PHE A 379 -18.68 -2.53 -27.21
C PHE A 379 -17.29 -2.93 -26.71
N ILE A 380 -17.24 -3.59 -25.55
CA ILE A 380 -16.00 -4.10 -24.96
C ILE A 380 -15.55 -5.36 -25.71
N ARG A 381 -14.29 -5.41 -26.11
CA ARG A 381 -13.64 -6.47 -26.88
C ARG A 381 -12.50 -7.08 -26.08
N ASP A 382 -12.04 -8.27 -26.46
CA ASP A 382 -10.97 -8.98 -25.75
C ASP A 382 -9.66 -8.18 -25.70
N GLU A 383 -9.37 -7.42 -26.75
CA GLU A 383 -8.22 -6.50 -26.84
C GLU A 383 -8.20 -5.42 -25.74
N ASP A 384 -9.37 -5.05 -25.19
CA ASP A 384 -9.44 -4.02 -24.14
C ASP A 384 -8.92 -4.52 -22.78
N GLY A 385 -8.68 -5.83 -22.64
CA GLY A 385 -8.42 -6.48 -21.35
C GLY A 385 -7.15 -6.01 -20.65
N ASP A 386 -6.10 -5.66 -21.39
CA ASP A 386 -4.84 -5.15 -20.84
C ASP A 386 -5.00 -3.74 -20.28
N VAL A 387 -5.65 -2.85 -21.02
CA VAL A 387 -5.91 -1.48 -20.57
C VAL A 387 -6.86 -1.46 -19.38
N ILE A 388 -7.90 -2.29 -19.40
CA ILE A 388 -8.84 -2.42 -18.27
C ILE A 388 -8.10 -2.95 -17.05
N TRP A 389 -7.29 -4.00 -17.17
CA TRP A 389 -6.58 -4.57 -16.03
C TRP A 389 -5.50 -3.64 -15.48
N ALA A 390 -4.75 -2.94 -16.33
CA ALA A 390 -3.77 -1.94 -15.89
C ALA A 390 -4.44 -0.86 -15.02
N ALA A 391 -5.62 -0.39 -15.41
CA ALA A 391 -6.40 0.54 -14.59
C ALA A 391 -6.96 -0.12 -13.31
N TYR A 392 -7.55 -1.32 -13.44
CA TYR A 392 -8.22 -2.00 -12.32
C TYR A 392 -7.25 -2.48 -11.25
N SER A 393 -6.06 -2.94 -11.60
CA SER A 393 -5.04 -3.37 -10.64
C SER A 393 -4.62 -2.23 -9.70
N VAL A 394 -4.48 -1.00 -10.23
CA VAL A 394 -4.23 0.21 -9.44
C VAL A 394 -5.45 0.56 -8.58
N MET A 395 -6.65 0.58 -9.18
CA MET A 395 -7.87 0.93 -8.45
C MET A 395 -8.18 -0.05 -7.32
N LEU A 396 -8.15 -1.35 -7.59
CA LEU A 396 -8.44 -2.42 -6.64
C LEU A 396 -7.42 -2.44 -5.51
N SER A 397 -6.12 -2.29 -5.80
CA SER A 397 -5.08 -2.18 -4.76
C SER A 397 -5.41 -1.06 -3.77
N ASN A 398 -5.79 0.13 -4.27
CA ASN A 398 -6.13 1.28 -3.43
C ASN A 398 -7.44 1.07 -2.64
N LEU A 399 -8.50 0.59 -3.29
CA LEU A 399 -9.79 0.32 -2.64
C LEU A 399 -9.68 -0.75 -1.55
N PHE A 400 -8.90 -1.81 -1.78
CA PHE A 400 -8.72 -2.87 -0.81
C PHE A 400 -7.79 -2.46 0.33
N ALA A 401 -6.75 -1.67 0.08
CA ALA A 401 -5.91 -1.10 1.13
C ALA A 401 -6.70 -0.14 2.05
N ALA A 402 -7.73 0.52 1.51
CA ALA A 402 -8.56 1.44 2.28
C ALA A 402 -9.56 0.75 3.24
N VAL A 403 -9.74 -0.57 3.15
CA VAL A 403 -10.70 -1.32 3.95
C VAL A 403 -9.97 -2.38 4.79
N PRO A 404 -9.82 -2.18 6.12
CA PRO A 404 -8.96 -3.01 6.96
C PRO A 404 -9.52 -4.40 7.27
N ASN A 405 -10.81 -4.64 7.04
CA ASN A 405 -11.53 -5.86 7.44
C ASN A 405 -12.27 -6.52 6.25
N ILE A 406 -11.68 -6.50 5.05
CA ILE A 406 -12.24 -7.26 3.92
C ILE A 406 -12.15 -8.76 4.20
N ASP A 407 -13.27 -9.45 4.03
CA ASP A 407 -13.29 -10.90 3.90
C ASP A 407 -12.81 -11.28 2.49
N ARG A 408 -11.51 -11.57 2.38
CA ARG A 408 -10.85 -11.92 1.12
C ARG A 408 -11.37 -13.22 0.51
N ASN A 409 -11.96 -14.09 1.32
CA ASN A 409 -12.54 -15.34 0.81
C ASN A 409 -13.88 -15.09 0.13
N ASN A 410 -14.55 -13.95 0.38
CA ASN A 410 -15.90 -13.66 -0.10
C ASN A 410 -15.96 -12.35 -0.90
N VAL A 411 -15.22 -12.31 -2.02
CA VAL A 411 -15.24 -11.19 -2.96
C VAL A 411 -15.96 -11.58 -4.26
N PHE A 412 -16.94 -10.76 -4.62
CA PHE A 412 -17.83 -10.94 -5.76
C PHE A 412 -17.59 -9.84 -6.80
N LEU A 413 -17.37 -10.21 -8.06
CA LEU A 413 -17.11 -9.27 -9.15
C LEU A 413 -17.95 -9.62 -10.38
N GLY A 414 -18.67 -8.65 -10.92
CA GLY A 414 -19.50 -8.88 -12.09
C GLY A 414 -20.23 -7.64 -12.55
N GLY A 415 -21.06 -7.76 -13.59
CA GLY A 415 -21.79 -6.60 -14.07
C GLY A 415 -22.88 -6.85 -15.10
N PHE A 416 -23.54 -5.75 -15.47
CA PHE A 416 -24.61 -5.70 -16.47
C PHE A 416 -24.09 -5.24 -17.83
N SER A 417 -24.52 -5.86 -18.94
CA SER A 417 -24.18 -5.44 -20.31
C SER A 417 -22.65 -5.33 -20.49
N ASN A 418 -22.11 -4.16 -20.86
CA ASN A 418 -20.67 -3.90 -20.93
C ASN A 418 -19.90 -4.21 -19.63
N GLY A 419 -20.49 -4.06 -18.44
CA GLY A 419 -19.85 -4.51 -17.19
C GLY A 419 -19.70 -6.04 -17.13
N GLY A 420 -20.67 -6.78 -17.69
CA GLY A 420 -20.55 -8.22 -17.87
C GLY A 420 -19.50 -8.59 -18.91
N HIS A 421 -19.39 -7.82 -20.00
CA HIS A 421 -18.32 -8.01 -21.00
C HIS A 421 -16.93 -7.75 -20.41
N VAL A 422 -16.77 -6.72 -19.58
CA VAL A 422 -15.51 -6.50 -18.84
C VAL A 422 -15.17 -7.68 -17.94
N THR A 423 -16.16 -8.22 -17.22
CA THR A 423 -15.95 -9.42 -16.40
C THR A 423 -15.44 -10.59 -17.26
N ALA A 424 -16.04 -10.81 -18.44
CA ALA A 424 -15.61 -11.86 -19.37
C ALA A 424 -14.19 -11.62 -19.89
N VAL A 425 -13.86 -10.41 -20.31
CA VAL A 425 -12.54 -10.05 -20.82
C VAL A 425 -11.47 -10.21 -19.75
N LEU A 426 -11.74 -9.81 -18.51
CA LEU A 426 -10.82 -10.03 -17.39
C LEU A 426 -10.58 -11.52 -17.10
N LEU A 427 -11.60 -12.37 -17.26
CA LEU A 427 -11.48 -13.82 -17.11
C LEU A 427 -10.89 -14.52 -18.34
N ASN A 428 -10.91 -13.86 -19.51
CA ASN A 428 -10.23 -14.34 -20.71
C ASN A 428 -8.75 -14.03 -20.71
N ARG A 429 -8.30 -13.08 -19.88
CA ARG A 429 -6.87 -12.81 -19.71
C ARG A 429 -6.16 -14.09 -19.30
N ARG A 430 -4.96 -14.27 -19.84
CA ARG A 430 -4.14 -15.44 -19.54
C ARG A 430 -3.75 -15.48 -18.07
N ASP A 431 -3.28 -14.36 -17.52
CA ASP A 431 -2.76 -14.22 -16.15
C ASP A 431 -3.82 -14.43 -15.05
N LEU A 432 -5.10 -14.32 -15.40
CA LEU A 432 -6.23 -14.41 -14.47
C LEU A 432 -6.05 -13.54 -13.23
N SER A 433 -5.27 -12.46 -13.30
CA SER A 433 -4.87 -11.68 -12.12
C SER A 433 -6.05 -11.09 -11.34
N VAL A 434 -7.23 -11.00 -11.95
CA VAL A 434 -8.50 -10.65 -11.28
C VAL A 434 -8.89 -11.64 -10.17
N THR A 435 -8.45 -12.91 -10.25
CA THR A 435 -8.73 -13.93 -9.23
C THR A 435 -7.95 -13.74 -7.94
N ASN A 436 -6.88 -12.93 -7.96
CA ASN A 436 -6.20 -12.46 -6.73
C ASN A 436 -7.13 -11.60 -5.86
N TYR A 437 -8.21 -11.06 -6.44
CA TYR A 437 -9.19 -10.24 -5.75
C TYR A 437 -10.51 -10.95 -5.57
N ALA A 438 -11.05 -11.60 -6.61
CA ALA A 438 -12.40 -12.16 -6.61
C ALA A 438 -12.42 -13.62 -7.07
N THR A 439 -13.23 -14.44 -6.42
CA THR A 439 -13.47 -15.84 -6.82
C THR A 439 -14.93 -16.09 -7.21
N ARG A 440 -15.80 -15.08 -7.10
CA ARG A 440 -17.23 -15.23 -7.39
C ARG A 440 -17.64 -14.25 -8.47
N PHE A 441 -18.03 -14.75 -9.62
CA PHE A 441 -18.30 -13.94 -10.80
C PHE A 441 -19.76 -13.96 -11.19
N PHE A 442 -20.28 -12.82 -11.67
CA PHE A 442 -21.65 -12.76 -12.14
C PHE A 442 -21.79 -12.00 -13.45
N PHE A 443 -22.67 -12.50 -14.31
CA PHE A 443 -22.92 -11.98 -15.65
C PHE A 443 -24.41 -11.67 -15.80
N ILE A 444 -24.74 -10.44 -16.20
CA ILE A 444 -26.13 -10.01 -16.34
C ILE A 444 -26.30 -9.42 -17.74
N GLU A 445 -27.00 -10.12 -18.64
CA GLU A 445 -27.21 -9.64 -20.02
C GLU A 445 -25.90 -9.18 -20.70
N GLY A 446 -24.76 -9.77 -20.32
CA GLY A 446 -23.41 -9.36 -20.65
C GLY A 446 -22.43 -10.51 -20.44
N GLY A 447 -21.22 -10.42 -20.99
CA GLY A 447 -20.21 -11.50 -20.87
C GLY A 447 -19.97 -12.31 -22.14
N MET A 448 -20.58 -11.89 -23.27
CA MET A 448 -20.31 -12.48 -24.58
C MET A 448 -18.80 -12.58 -24.74
N ARG A 449 -18.32 -13.80 -24.99
CA ARG A 449 -16.93 -14.21 -25.20
C ARG A 449 -16.15 -14.74 -24.00
N TRP A 450 -16.69 -14.93 -22.80
CA TRP A 450 -15.96 -15.73 -21.80
C TRP A 450 -15.77 -17.17 -22.31
N THR A 451 -14.53 -17.52 -22.65
CA THR A 451 -14.14 -18.81 -23.24
C THR A 451 -13.13 -19.56 -22.38
N ASN A 452 -12.37 -18.85 -21.55
CA ASN A 452 -11.33 -19.39 -20.69
C ASN A 452 -11.86 -19.84 -19.32
N ALA A 453 -12.76 -20.82 -19.29
CA ALA A 453 -13.37 -21.29 -18.03
C ALA A 453 -12.59 -22.41 -17.32
N ALA A 454 -11.79 -23.20 -18.05
CA ALA A 454 -11.05 -24.35 -17.51
C ALA A 454 -10.20 -24.04 -16.27
N PRO A 455 -9.46 -22.91 -16.20
CA PRO A 455 -8.67 -22.59 -15.01
C PRO A 455 -9.50 -22.32 -13.74
N LEU A 456 -10.81 -22.11 -13.87
CA LEU A 456 -11.70 -21.73 -12.76
C LEU A 456 -12.51 -22.91 -12.19
N ALA A 457 -12.28 -24.14 -12.69
CA ALA A 457 -13.10 -25.33 -12.46
C ALA A 457 -13.41 -25.65 -10.99
N ARG A 458 -12.60 -25.18 -10.03
CA ARG A 458 -12.77 -25.46 -8.59
C ARG A 458 -12.53 -24.26 -7.69
N THR A 459 -12.08 -23.16 -8.26
CA THR A 459 -11.65 -21.96 -7.54
C THR A 459 -12.68 -20.85 -7.65
N ALA A 460 -13.58 -20.90 -8.65
CA ALA A 460 -14.58 -19.87 -8.84
C ALA A 460 -16.02 -20.38 -8.75
N ARG A 461 -16.96 -19.47 -8.47
CA ARG A 461 -18.39 -19.70 -8.62
C ARG A 461 -19.01 -18.67 -9.53
N VAL A 462 -19.97 -19.07 -10.35
CA VAL A 462 -20.56 -18.19 -11.37
C VAL A 462 -22.09 -18.17 -11.32
N ILE A 463 -22.68 -17.00 -11.57
CA ILE A 463 -24.09 -16.89 -11.94
C ILE A 463 -24.26 -16.12 -13.25
N VAL A 464 -25.14 -16.61 -14.12
CA VAL A 464 -25.50 -16.01 -15.39
C VAL A 464 -26.99 -15.69 -15.40
N LEU A 465 -27.33 -14.41 -15.58
CA LEU A 465 -28.69 -13.89 -15.65
C LEU A 465 -29.02 -13.44 -17.07
N GLN A 466 -30.10 -13.98 -17.63
CA GLN A 466 -30.58 -13.66 -18.98
C GLN A 466 -32.01 -13.10 -18.96
N GLY A 467 -32.33 -12.13 -19.81
CA GLY A 467 -33.68 -11.68 -20.12
C GLY A 467 -34.53 -12.76 -20.81
N GLY A 468 -35.83 -12.76 -20.52
CA GLY A 468 -36.80 -13.73 -21.02
C GLY A 468 -37.68 -13.23 -22.19
N LYS A 469 -37.78 -11.91 -22.44
CA LYS A 469 -38.79 -11.35 -23.36
C LYS A 469 -38.47 -11.43 -24.86
N SER A 470 -37.21 -11.37 -25.25
CA SER A 470 -36.79 -11.22 -26.66
C SER A 470 -36.45 -12.51 -27.39
N GLY A 471 -36.74 -13.68 -26.80
CA GLY A 471 -36.21 -14.96 -27.29
C GLY A 471 -34.74 -15.08 -26.91
N GLY A 472 -34.42 -16.06 -26.06
CA GLY A 472 -33.18 -16.05 -25.29
C GLY A 472 -31.89 -15.85 -26.08
N ARG A 473 -30.97 -15.06 -25.51
CA ARG A 473 -29.61 -14.87 -26.03
C ARG A 473 -28.82 -16.17 -25.94
N GLU A 474 -28.81 -16.95 -27.01
CA GLU A 474 -28.17 -18.27 -27.05
C GLU A 474 -26.71 -18.27 -26.56
N TRP A 475 -25.99 -17.16 -26.77
CA TRP A 475 -24.61 -17.02 -26.32
C TRP A 475 -24.44 -17.01 -24.79
N LEU A 476 -25.42 -16.53 -24.00
CA LEU A 476 -25.35 -16.62 -22.52
C LEU A 476 -25.51 -18.06 -22.05
N ARG A 477 -26.37 -18.83 -22.73
CA ARG A 477 -26.48 -20.27 -22.49
C ARG A 477 -25.20 -20.99 -22.87
N ARG A 478 -24.58 -20.64 -24.01
CA ARG A 478 -23.29 -21.22 -24.42
C ARG A 478 -22.17 -20.90 -23.42
N MET A 479 -22.13 -19.68 -22.88
CA MET A 479 -21.19 -19.29 -21.83
C MET A 479 -21.39 -20.11 -20.54
N TYR A 480 -22.63 -20.26 -20.09
CA TYR A 480 -22.95 -21.14 -18.97
C TYR A 480 -22.56 -22.60 -19.26
N SER A 481 -22.89 -23.13 -20.43
CA SER A 481 -22.50 -24.47 -20.84
C SER A 481 -20.99 -24.65 -20.89
N ASN A 482 -20.24 -23.63 -21.35
CA ASN A 482 -18.78 -23.63 -21.32
C ASN A 482 -18.27 -23.72 -19.87
N ALA A 483 -18.80 -22.90 -18.96
CA ALA A 483 -18.42 -22.93 -17.55
C ALA A 483 -18.64 -24.31 -16.91
N VAL A 484 -19.85 -24.87 -17.06
CA VAL A 484 -20.20 -26.19 -16.50
C VAL A 484 -19.39 -27.31 -17.12
N SER A 485 -19.19 -27.29 -18.46
CA SER A 485 -18.42 -28.32 -19.16
C SER A 485 -16.95 -28.32 -18.73
N ASN A 486 -16.45 -27.17 -18.28
CA ASN A 486 -15.11 -26.99 -17.73
C ASN A 486 -15.06 -27.16 -16.20
N GLY A 487 -16.14 -27.63 -15.57
CA GLY A 487 -16.19 -27.94 -14.14
C GLY A 487 -16.51 -26.78 -13.21
N VAL A 488 -16.66 -25.54 -13.71
CA VAL A 488 -16.95 -24.38 -12.87
C VAL A 488 -18.36 -24.48 -12.26
N PRO A 489 -18.52 -24.41 -10.92
CA PRO A 489 -19.82 -24.28 -10.28
C PRO A 489 -20.57 -23.03 -10.79
N ALA A 490 -21.56 -23.24 -11.66
CA ALA A 490 -22.29 -22.16 -12.32
C ALA A 490 -23.81 -22.33 -12.19
N GLU A 491 -24.52 -21.21 -12.05
CA GLU A 491 -25.98 -21.14 -12.09
C GLU A 491 -26.47 -20.31 -13.28
N PHE A 492 -27.57 -20.72 -13.91
CA PHE A 492 -28.20 -19.99 -15.01
C PHE A 492 -29.65 -19.69 -14.67
N HIS A 493 -30.03 -18.41 -14.73
CA HIS A 493 -31.39 -17.96 -14.43
C HIS A 493 -31.93 -17.03 -15.50
N VAL A 494 -33.23 -17.16 -15.78
CA VAL A 494 -33.94 -16.32 -16.75
C VAL A 494 -34.86 -15.34 -16.01
N MET A 495 -34.67 -14.05 -16.25
CA MET A 495 -35.50 -12.93 -15.79
C MET A 495 -36.72 -12.78 -16.72
N ARG A 496 -37.84 -13.39 -16.34
CA ARG A 496 -38.98 -13.67 -17.23
C ARG A 496 -39.60 -12.42 -17.85
N ASP A 497 -39.66 -11.32 -17.09
CA ASP A 497 -40.30 -10.07 -17.54
C ASP A 497 -39.32 -9.02 -18.05
N THR A 498 -38.07 -9.41 -18.30
CA THR A 498 -36.98 -8.52 -18.67
C THR A 498 -36.49 -8.83 -20.08
N ASP A 499 -36.25 -7.79 -20.88
CA ASP A 499 -35.52 -7.88 -22.15
C ASP A 499 -34.02 -7.64 -21.87
N HIS A 500 -33.37 -6.67 -22.51
CA HIS A 500 -32.04 -6.20 -22.12
C HIS A 500 -32.09 -5.30 -20.88
N GLY A 501 -31.99 -5.87 -19.69
CA GLY A 501 -32.06 -5.07 -18.46
C GLY A 501 -31.65 -5.79 -17.19
N PHE A 502 -31.45 -5.01 -16.13
CA PHE A 502 -31.22 -5.50 -14.77
C PHE A 502 -32.27 -4.94 -13.80
N GLY A 503 -33.45 -5.55 -13.85
CA GLY A 503 -34.61 -5.12 -13.08
C GLY A 503 -34.69 -5.70 -11.66
N ARG A 504 -35.84 -5.49 -11.01
CA ARG A 504 -36.15 -5.99 -9.66
C ARG A 504 -35.95 -7.50 -9.53
N GLU A 505 -36.34 -8.26 -10.54
CA GLU A 505 -36.20 -9.72 -10.58
C GLU A 505 -34.73 -10.15 -10.60
N GLY A 506 -33.93 -9.59 -11.51
CA GLY A 506 -32.49 -9.86 -11.59
C GLY A 506 -31.76 -9.51 -10.30
N ARG A 507 -32.04 -8.33 -9.73
CA ARG A 507 -31.45 -7.91 -8.44
C ARG A 507 -31.83 -8.85 -7.29
N ARG A 508 -33.01 -9.48 -7.34
CA ARG A 508 -33.42 -10.50 -6.38
C ARG A 508 -32.64 -11.80 -6.58
N MET A 509 -32.52 -12.27 -7.83
CA MET A 509 -31.77 -13.49 -8.16
C MET A 509 -30.30 -13.36 -7.77
N LEU A 510 -29.65 -12.26 -8.17
CA LEU A 510 -28.25 -11.99 -7.79
C LEU A 510 -28.09 -11.96 -6.28
N ARG A 511 -28.93 -11.21 -5.56
CA ARG A 511 -28.87 -11.17 -4.09
C ARG A 511 -28.98 -12.58 -3.48
N THR A 512 -29.96 -13.38 -3.89
CA THR A 512 -30.11 -14.75 -3.39
C THR A 512 -28.82 -15.56 -3.58
N TRP A 513 -28.22 -15.45 -4.76
CA TRP A 513 -26.97 -16.11 -5.08
C TRP A 513 -25.79 -15.63 -4.23
N LEU A 514 -25.65 -14.31 -4.02
CA LEU A 514 -24.58 -13.74 -3.19
C LEU A 514 -24.58 -14.36 -1.79
N TYR A 515 -25.74 -14.36 -1.12
CA TYR A 515 -25.87 -14.88 0.25
C TYR A 515 -25.75 -16.41 0.32
N ALA A 516 -26.21 -17.14 -0.71
CA ALA A 516 -26.07 -18.60 -0.77
C ALA A 516 -24.62 -19.07 -0.97
N ASN A 517 -23.76 -18.19 -1.48
CA ASN A 517 -22.38 -18.51 -1.81
C ASN A 517 -21.37 -17.83 -0.87
N LEU A 518 -21.80 -17.30 0.28
CA LEU A 518 -20.87 -16.94 1.35
C LEU A 518 -20.27 -18.20 1.98
N ASP A 519 -18.95 -18.26 2.08
CA ASP A 519 -18.30 -19.34 2.83
C ASP A 519 -18.60 -19.15 4.32
N THR A 520 -19.42 -20.03 4.88
CA THR A 520 -19.73 -20.05 6.33
C THR A 520 -18.69 -20.85 7.12
N GLY A 521 -17.47 -20.94 6.60
CA GLY A 521 -16.34 -21.61 7.26
C GLY A 521 -16.12 -21.02 8.65
N THR A 522 -16.05 -21.90 9.64
CA THR A 522 -15.98 -21.62 11.09
C THR A 522 -15.34 -20.27 11.40
N PRO A 523 -16.09 -19.29 11.92
CA PRO A 523 -15.51 -18.02 12.34
C PRO A 523 -14.48 -18.35 13.41
N ARG A 524 -13.20 -18.09 13.13
CA ARG A 524 -12.22 -17.96 14.21
C ARG A 524 -12.66 -16.73 14.98
N ALA A 525 -13.27 -16.95 16.15
CA ALA A 525 -13.74 -15.87 16.99
C ALA A 525 -12.60 -14.87 17.19
N ILE A 526 -12.78 -13.65 16.71
CA ILE A 526 -12.16 -12.49 17.34
C ILE A 526 -12.74 -12.51 18.75
N PRO A 527 -11.93 -12.68 19.81
CA PRO A 527 -12.47 -12.74 21.15
C PRO A 527 -13.30 -11.47 21.38
N ALA A 528 -14.58 -11.66 21.70
CA ALA A 528 -15.43 -10.59 22.18
C ALA A 528 -14.68 -9.88 23.32
N SER A 529 -14.71 -8.55 23.28
CA SER A 529 -14.26 -7.63 24.34
C SER A 529 -13.87 -8.35 25.62
N ARG A 530 -12.56 -8.61 25.81
CA ARG A 530 -12.08 -8.96 27.15
C ARG A 530 -12.50 -7.82 28.07
N PRO A 531 -13.03 -8.13 29.27
CA PRO A 531 -13.36 -7.09 30.23
C PRO A 531 -12.11 -6.24 30.44
N ALA A 532 -12.30 -4.92 30.66
CA ALA A 532 -11.22 -4.00 30.96
C ALA A 532 -10.24 -4.68 31.91
N ALA A 533 -9.10 -5.09 31.37
CA ALA A 533 -8.11 -5.79 32.15
C ALA A 533 -7.52 -4.75 33.10
N SER A 534 -7.68 -5.01 34.39
CA SER A 534 -6.85 -4.46 35.44
C SER A 534 -5.38 -4.42 34.98
N THR A 535 -4.72 -3.28 35.20
CA THR A 535 -3.25 -3.11 35.37
C THR A 535 -2.38 -4.27 34.86
N ASN A 536 -1.78 -4.12 33.66
CA ASN A 536 -0.40 -3.66 33.46
C ASN A 536 0.67 -4.72 33.77
N ASP A 537 0.95 -5.60 32.80
CA ASP A 537 2.30 -6.19 32.70
C ASP A 537 2.76 -6.11 31.23
N LEU A 538 3.82 -5.33 31.00
CA LEU A 538 4.53 -5.27 29.74
C LEU A 538 5.11 -6.65 29.44
N ARG A 539 4.80 -7.22 28.27
CA ARG A 539 5.31 -8.51 27.85
C ARG A 539 6.10 -8.37 26.55
N ILE A 540 7.31 -8.92 26.55
CA ILE A 540 8.19 -8.95 25.39
C ILE A 540 8.66 -10.38 25.22
N ASP A 541 8.40 -10.97 24.05
CA ASP A 541 8.78 -12.36 23.78
C ASP A 541 9.02 -12.64 22.30
N ALA A 542 9.60 -13.80 22.03
CA ALA A 542 9.86 -14.34 20.70
C ALA A 542 9.20 -15.73 20.52
N GLY A 543 8.11 -16.00 21.24
CA GLY A 543 7.42 -17.30 21.27
C GLY A 543 6.47 -17.50 20.08
N PHE A 544 6.99 -17.36 18.86
CA PHE A 544 6.27 -17.55 17.60
C PHE A 544 7.26 -17.94 16.49
N PRO A 545 6.80 -18.52 15.36
CA PRO A 545 7.70 -18.89 14.26
C PRO A 545 8.57 -17.73 13.78
N GLY A 546 9.87 -17.98 13.62
CA GLY A 546 10.86 -16.98 13.26
C GLY A 546 11.24 -16.00 14.38
N GLY A 547 10.72 -16.20 15.60
CA GLY A 547 11.01 -15.33 16.74
C GLY A 547 12.44 -15.49 17.26
N ASN A 548 13.12 -14.37 17.50
CA ASN A 548 14.47 -14.33 18.06
C ASN A 548 14.68 -13.07 18.91
N ILE A 549 14.74 -13.23 20.23
CA ILE A 549 15.27 -12.21 21.14
C ILE A 549 15.54 -12.82 22.51
N ILE A 550 16.49 -12.24 23.23
CA ILE A 550 16.64 -12.39 24.68
C ILE A 550 16.37 -11.02 25.31
N VAL A 551 15.40 -10.97 26.22
CA VAL A 551 15.15 -9.81 27.08
C VAL A 551 16.05 -9.96 28.30
N GLU A 552 17.08 -9.12 28.42
CA GLU A 552 18.02 -9.19 29.53
C GLU A 552 17.53 -8.44 30.76
N ARG A 553 16.89 -7.27 30.53
CA ARG A 553 16.39 -6.41 31.61
C ARG A 553 15.31 -5.46 31.11
N ILE A 554 14.38 -5.11 31.99
CA ILE A 554 13.35 -4.10 31.77
C ILE A 554 13.48 -3.06 32.90
N ASP A 555 13.87 -1.84 32.56
CA ASP A 555 14.03 -0.72 33.47
C ASP A 555 13.00 0.37 33.11
N GLY A 556 11.77 0.21 33.59
CA GLY A 556 10.66 1.12 33.28
C GLY A 556 10.29 1.09 31.80
N ASP A 557 10.59 2.18 31.09
CA ASP A 557 10.39 2.33 29.64
C ASP A 557 11.64 1.99 28.81
N HIS A 558 12.76 1.63 29.46
CA HIS A 558 13.99 1.19 28.80
C HIS A 558 14.12 -0.33 28.85
N ILE A 559 14.19 -0.95 27.67
CA ILE A 559 14.22 -2.40 27.50
C ILE A 559 15.57 -2.80 26.93
N TYR A 560 16.30 -3.64 27.65
CA TYR A 560 17.60 -4.14 27.23
C TYR A 560 17.44 -5.53 26.63
N VAL A 561 17.75 -5.63 25.35
CA VAL A 561 17.57 -6.82 24.53
C VAL A 561 18.85 -7.17 23.81
N ARG A 562 18.96 -8.44 23.40
CA ARG A 562 19.97 -8.87 22.43
C ARG A 562 19.44 -10.04 21.62
N GLN A 563 20.04 -10.27 20.47
CA GLN A 563 19.82 -11.45 19.66
C GLN A 563 20.13 -12.73 20.46
N ASP A 564 19.34 -13.77 20.18
CA ASP A 564 19.59 -15.13 20.61
C ASP A 564 20.41 -15.86 19.54
N LEU A 565 21.68 -16.14 19.83
CA LEU A 565 22.59 -16.76 18.86
C LEU A 565 22.37 -18.27 18.76
N ARG A 566 21.84 -18.91 19.80
CA ARG A 566 21.54 -20.36 19.90
C ARG A 566 22.72 -21.25 19.48
N ASP A 567 22.76 -21.66 18.23
CA ASP A 567 23.71 -22.61 17.64
C ASP A 567 24.75 -21.97 16.70
N THR A 568 24.67 -20.65 16.48
CA THR A 568 25.66 -19.89 15.73
C THR A 568 26.90 -19.64 16.58
N THR A 569 28.06 -20.02 16.03
CA THR A 569 29.35 -19.69 16.60
C THR A 569 29.75 -18.26 16.24
N GLY A 570 30.15 -17.48 17.25
CA GLY A 570 30.49 -16.08 17.08
C GLY A 570 29.26 -15.16 16.97
N TRP A 571 29.51 -13.90 16.64
CA TRP A 571 28.49 -12.86 16.63
C TRP A 571 27.73 -12.80 15.30
N TRP A 572 26.40 -12.68 15.34
CA TRP A 572 25.52 -12.38 14.20
C TRP A 572 24.38 -11.43 14.63
N PHE A 573 23.45 -11.08 13.73
CA PHE A 573 22.60 -9.89 13.88
C PHE A 573 21.08 -10.08 13.73
N TYR A 574 20.57 -11.30 13.55
CA TYR A 574 19.13 -11.53 13.40
C TYR A 574 18.38 -11.41 14.73
N TRP A 575 17.23 -10.74 14.69
CA TRP A 575 16.29 -10.61 15.80
C TRP A 575 14.87 -10.37 15.26
N ASN A 576 13.86 -10.80 16.01
CA ASN A 576 12.43 -10.69 15.70
C ASN A 576 11.60 -10.95 16.97
N PHE A 577 10.89 -9.95 17.48
CA PHE A 577 10.16 -10.08 18.75
C PHE A 577 8.82 -9.36 18.75
N ARG A 578 7.98 -9.74 19.70
CA ARG A 578 6.65 -9.20 19.93
C ARG A 578 6.63 -8.43 21.24
N VAL A 579 5.94 -7.30 21.25
CA VAL A 579 5.67 -6.45 22.42
C VAL A 579 4.17 -6.38 22.62
N GLN A 580 3.72 -6.61 23.85
CA GLN A 580 2.32 -6.54 24.27
C GLN A 580 2.19 -5.76 25.58
N GLY A 581 1.04 -5.13 25.80
CA GLY A 581 0.80 -4.35 27.02
C GLY A 581 1.56 -3.03 27.09
N ALA A 582 1.99 -2.50 25.94
CA ALA A 582 2.68 -1.23 25.80
C ALA A 582 1.79 -0.09 25.28
N ALA A 583 0.51 -0.35 25.02
CA ALA A 583 -0.41 0.62 24.42
C ALA A 583 -0.41 1.97 25.16
N GLY A 584 -0.12 3.06 24.44
CA GLY A 584 -0.04 4.41 24.99
C GLY A 584 1.26 4.73 25.76
N ARG A 585 2.25 3.84 25.76
CA ARG A 585 3.58 4.07 26.34
C ARG A 585 4.60 4.35 25.23
N THR A 586 5.70 4.98 25.60
CA THR A 586 6.88 5.10 24.73
C THR A 586 7.98 4.24 25.32
N LEU A 587 8.47 3.25 24.56
CA LEU A 587 9.54 2.36 25.02
C LEU A 587 10.80 2.56 24.18
N THR A 588 11.96 2.43 24.80
CA THR A 588 13.27 2.41 24.13
C THR A 588 13.89 1.04 24.25
N PHE A 589 14.26 0.44 23.12
CA PHE A 589 14.88 -0.88 23.04
C PHE A 589 16.37 -0.74 22.78
N HIS A 590 17.19 -1.13 23.75
CA HIS A 590 18.65 -1.08 23.75
C HIS A 590 19.23 -2.44 23.37
N PHE A 591 20.07 -2.49 22.34
CA PHE A 591 20.79 -3.70 21.95
C PHE A 591 22.15 -3.77 22.65
N THR A 592 22.28 -4.65 23.64
CA THR A 592 23.38 -4.62 24.63
C THR A 592 24.72 -5.16 24.15
N ASN A 593 24.79 -5.74 22.94
CA ASN A 593 26.01 -6.39 22.45
C ASN A 593 26.74 -5.54 21.40
N ARG A 594 26.11 -5.34 20.24
CA ARG A 594 26.61 -4.53 19.11
C ARG A 594 25.43 -4.01 18.30
N ASN A 595 25.70 -3.10 17.38
CA ASN A 595 24.67 -2.58 16.48
C ASN A 595 24.17 -3.67 15.52
N VAL A 596 22.89 -4.03 15.68
CA VAL A 596 22.15 -4.99 14.85
C VAL A 596 20.97 -4.34 14.12
N ILE A 597 20.90 -3.01 14.11
CA ILE A 597 19.83 -2.27 13.44
C ILE A 597 20.25 -1.95 12.00
N GLY A 598 19.42 -2.36 11.03
CA GLY A 598 19.68 -2.16 9.61
C GLY A 598 19.53 -0.70 9.15
N THR A 599 19.85 -0.43 7.88
CA THR A 599 19.85 0.92 7.27
C THR A 599 18.48 1.62 7.25
N ARG A 600 17.40 0.89 7.50
CA ARG A 600 16.02 1.40 7.55
C ARG A 600 15.35 1.27 8.91
N GLY A 601 16.15 1.03 9.95
CA GLY A 601 15.62 0.75 11.29
C GLY A 601 14.92 -0.62 11.36
N PRO A 602 14.15 -0.87 12.43
CA PRO A 602 13.31 -2.04 12.57
C PRO A 602 12.27 -2.18 11.44
N ALA A 603 12.03 -3.40 10.98
CA ALA A 603 10.75 -3.74 10.36
C ALA A 603 9.68 -3.86 11.46
N VAL A 604 8.46 -3.39 11.20
CA VAL A 604 7.34 -3.39 12.16
C VAL A 604 6.11 -4.06 11.55
N SER A 605 5.38 -4.81 12.38
CA SER A 605 4.08 -5.42 12.04
C SER A 605 3.07 -5.21 13.15
N PHE A 606 1.82 -4.95 12.75
CA PHE A 606 0.67 -4.70 13.62
C PHE A 606 -0.40 -5.81 13.52
N ASP A 607 -0.15 -6.84 12.69
CA ASP A 607 -1.12 -7.86 12.30
C ASP A 607 -0.54 -9.27 12.46
N ASP A 608 0.23 -9.47 13.53
CA ASP A 608 0.88 -10.73 13.86
C ASP A 608 1.82 -11.25 12.77
N GLY A 609 2.49 -10.34 12.06
CA GLY A 609 3.49 -10.65 11.05
C GLY A 609 2.93 -11.00 9.68
N ALA A 610 1.65 -10.69 9.41
CA ALA A 610 1.06 -10.90 8.09
C ALA A 610 1.47 -9.81 7.08
N ALA A 611 1.67 -8.58 7.55
CA ALA A 611 2.23 -7.47 6.78
C ALA A 611 3.32 -6.74 7.56
N TRP A 612 4.31 -6.23 6.83
CA TRP A 612 5.50 -5.58 7.38
C TRP A 612 5.79 -4.27 6.66
N SER A 613 6.30 -3.29 7.40
CA SER A 613 6.85 -2.04 6.87
C SER A 613 8.12 -1.63 7.63
N TRP A 614 8.94 -0.76 7.04
CA TRP A 614 10.09 -0.19 7.74
C TRP A 614 9.66 0.95 8.66
N LEU A 615 10.18 0.97 9.88
CA LEU A 615 9.92 2.05 10.84
C LEU A 615 10.65 3.36 10.46
N GLY A 616 11.78 3.25 9.76
CA GLY A 616 12.65 4.37 9.43
C GLY A 616 13.75 4.59 10.47
N THR A 617 14.65 5.53 10.20
CA THR A 617 15.86 5.77 11.00
C THR A 617 15.71 6.86 12.05
N ASP A 618 14.63 7.65 12.02
CA ASP A 618 14.42 8.80 12.92
C ASP A 618 14.29 8.39 14.39
N MET A 619 13.84 7.15 14.59
CA MET A 619 13.62 6.55 15.91
C MET A 619 14.82 5.77 16.41
N VAL A 620 15.91 5.71 15.62
CA VAL A 620 17.13 4.94 15.93
C VAL A 620 18.16 5.87 16.54
N HIS A 621 18.62 5.54 17.75
CA HIS A 621 19.70 6.27 18.42
C HIS A 621 21.00 5.53 18.16
N ALA A 622 21.71 5.95 17.11
CA ALA A 622 22.96 5.34 16.68
C ALA A 622 24.15 5.87 17.47
N VAL A 623 24.18 5.64 18.78
CA VAL A 623 25.41 5.80 19.57
C VAL A 623 26.15 4.46 19.53
N ALA A 624 27.43 4.47 19.13
CA ALA A 624 28.23 3.25 18.93
C ALA A 624 28.31 2.34 20.17
N GLU A 625 28.07 2.90 21.35
CA GLU A 625 28.12 2.24 22.66
C GLU A 625 26.75 1.71 23.15
N ASP A 626 25.64 2.16 22.56
CA ASP A 626 24.28 1.79 22.95
C ASP A 626 23.27 1.88 21.78
N PRO A 627 23.37 0.98 20.79
CA PRO A 627 22.49 0.99 19.64
C PRO A 627 21.06 0.69 20.07
N SER A 628 20.17 1.67 19.90
CA SER A 628 18.80 1.55 20.38
C SER A 628 17.78 2.14 19.41
N PHE A 629 16.50 1.82 19.62
CA PHE A 629 15.41 2.54 18.97
C PHE A 629 14.26 2.82 19.95
N THR A 630 13.60 3.96 19.78
CA THR A 630 12.44 4.37 20.59
C THR A 630 11.17 4.25 19.79
N TYR A 631 10.13 3.65 20.36
CA TYR A 631 8.83 3.54 19.73
C TYR A 631 7.71 4.03 20.66
N ALA A 632 6.93 4.99 20.17
CA ALA A 632 5.72 5.48 20.83
C ALA A 632 4.52 4.60 20.41
N PHE A 633 4.08 3.73 21.31
CA PHE A 633 2.95 2.84 21.07
C PHE A 633 1.64 3.64 21.14
N ARG A 634 0.82 3.52 20.09
CA ARG A 634 -0.52 4.12 20.08
C ARG A 634 -1.38 3.40 21.12
N ARG A 635 -2.43 4.07 21.62
CA ARG A 635 -3.39 3.44 22.57
C ARG A 635 -4.11 2.19 22.02
N ARG A 636 -4.02 1.94 20.71
CA ARG A 636 -4.57 0.77 20.02
C ARG A 636 -3.52 -0.31 19.70
N ASP A 637 -2.24 -0.04 19.98
CA ASP A 637 -1.14 -0.96 19.70
C ASP A 637 -1.00 -1.93 20.87
N ASP A 638 -1.88 -2.92 20.90
CA ASP A 638 -1.93 -3.96 21.93
C ASP A 638 -0.93 -5.10 21.69
N CYS A 639 -0.57 -5.34 20.43
CA CYS A 639 0.43 -6.29 19.98
C CYS A 639 1.20 -5.72 18.78
N VAL A 640 2.51 -5.53 18.92
CA VAL A 640 3.39 -5.06 17.84
C VAL A 640 4.59 -5.99 17.72
N ARG A 641 4.98 -6.34 16.50
CA ARG A 641 6.22 -7.07 16.24
C ARG A 641 7.26 -6.16 15.64
N PHE A 642 8.51 -6.34 16.06
CA PHE A 642 9.68 -5.69 15.50
C PHE A 642 10.66 -6.76 15.02
N ALA A 643 11.25 -6.57 13.85
CA ALA A 643 12.23 -7.49 13.30
C ALA A 643 13.40 -6.76 12.65
N PHE A 644 14.53 -7.45 12.56
CA PHE A 644 15.71 -6.97 11.85
C PHE A 644 15.40 -6.69 10.37
N ALA A 645 14.70 -7.63 9.73
CA ALA A 645 14.19 -7.53 8.37
C ALA A 645 12.84 -8.23 8.28
N MET A 646 12.12 -8.02 7.18
CA MET A 646 10.78 -8.61 6.99
C MET A 646 10.89 -10.13 6.89
N PRO A 647 10.36 -10.90 7.86
CA PRO A 647 10.47 -12.36 7.86
C PRO A 647 9.73 -13.01 6.69
N TYR A 648 10.16 -14.22 6.33
CA TYR A 648 9.46 -15.13 5.42
C TYR A 648 9.52 -16.52 6.05
N LEU A 649 8.36 -17.09 6.35
CA LEU A 649 8.17 -18.30 7.16
C LEU A 649 7.36 -19.36 6.41
N GLN A 650 7.09 -20.52 7.02
CA GLN A 650 6.24 -21.55 6.42
C GLN A 650 4.89 -20.99 5.99
N ALA A 651 4.29 -20.13 6.81
CA ALA A 651 2.99 -19.55 6.50
C ALA A 651 2.99 -18.71 5.20
N ASP A 652 4.14 -18.11 4.85
CA ASP A 652 4.32 -17.42 3.58
C ASP A 652 4.42 -18.41 2.41
N LEU A 653 5.22 -19.47 2.58
CA LEU A 653 5.36 -20.53 1.58
C LEU A 653 4.02 -21.24 1.32
N ASP A 654 3.26 -21.55 2.38
CA ASP A 654 1.94 -22.16 2.29
C ASP A 654 0.97 -21.25 1.52
N ARG A 655 1.02 -19.92 1.75
CA ARG A 655 0.24 -18.97 0.97
C ARG A 655 0.63 -18.99 -0.50
N PHE A 656 1.93 -19.02 -0.82
CA PHE A 656 2.39 -19.17 -2.20
C PHE A 656 1.85 -20.45 -2.84
N ILE A 657 2.05 -21.61 -2.20
CA ILE A 657 1.60 -22.92 -2.70
C ILE A 657 0.08 -22.93 -2.89
N ALA A 658 -0.68 -22.38 -1.94
CA ALA A 658 -2.13 -22.31 -2.01
C ALA A 658 -2.62 -21.50 -3.21
N ARG A 659 -1.94 -20.40 -3.59
CA ARG A 659 -2.29 -19.60 -4.79
C ARG A 659 -2.17 -20.40 -6.09
N HIS A 660 -1.28 -21.39 -6.13
CA HIS A 660 -1.02 -22.23 -7.30
C HIS A 660 -1.57 -23.66 -7.15
N SER A 661 -2.52 -23.87 -6.24
CA SER A 661 -3.07 -25.19 -5.96
C SER A 661 -3.74 -25.79 -7.20
N GLY A 662 -3.29 -26.97 -7.61
CA GLY A 662 -3.81 -27.67 -8.78
C GLY A 662 -3.17 -27.29 -10.12
N ASP A 663 -2.17 -26.42 -10.14
CA ASP A 663 -1.36 -26.22 -11.35
C ASP A 663 -0.50 -27.48 -11.61
N ARG A 664 -0.71 -28.12 -12.77
CA ARG A 664 0.05 -29.30 -13.18
C ARG A 664 1.54 -29.05 -13.38
N HIS A 665 1.93 -27.78 -13.53
CA HIS A 665 3.32 -27.37 -13.69
C HIS A 665 3.97 -27.02 -12.36
N LEU A 666 3.30 -27.28 -11.23
CA LEU A 666 3.83 -27.14 -9.88
C LEU A 666 3.63 -28.43 -9.10
N ALA A 667 4.71 -29.01 -8.58
CA ALA A 667 4.64 -30.15 -7.68
C ALA A 667 5.48 -29.89 -6.43
N VAL A 668 4.84 -30.01 -5.26
CA VAL A 668 5.51 -29.91 -3.96
C VAL A 668 5.71 -31.30 -3.41
N HIS A 669 6.95 -31.63 -3.09
CA HIS A 669 7.32 -32.89 -2.47
C HIS A 669 8.12 -32.64 -1.20
N GLN A 670 8.16 -33.63 -0.32
CA GLN A 670 9.12 -33.63 0.77
C GLN A 670 10.52 -33.95 0.20
N LEU A 671 11.50 -33.12 0.53
CA LEU A 671 12.92 -33.37 0.29
C LEU A 671 13.46 -34.37 1.33
N CYS A 672 13.24 -34.06 2.61
CA CYS A 672 13.64 -34.89 3.75
C CYS A 672 12.83 -34.51 5.00
N THR A 673 13.05 -35.26 6.07
CA THR A 673 12.65 -34.85 7.43
C THR A 673 13.85 -34.18 8.10
N THR A 674 13.65 -33.00 8.67
CA THR A 674 14.68 -32.23 9.38
C THR A 674 15.05 -32.89 10.72
N HIS A 675 16.11 -32.41 11.37
CA HIS A 675 16.51 -32.90 12.71
C HIS A 675 15.41 -32.71 13.77
N LYS A 676 14.60 -31.65 13.67
CA LYS A 676 13.44 -31.41 14.57
C LYS A 676 12.13 -32.02 14.06
N GLY A 677 12.18 -32.87 13.04
CA GLY A 677 11.02 -33.60 12.56
C GLY A 677 10.09 -32.82 11.63
N ARG A 678 10.50 -31.66 11.11
CA ARG A 678 9.73 -30.90 10.11
C ARG A 678 9.90 -31.54 8.73
N ALA A 679 8.93 -31.36 7.85
CA ALA A 679 9.10 -31.68 6.45
C ALA A 679 9.82 -30.50 5.76
N ALA A 680 10.99 -30.75 5.20
CA ALA A 680 11.64 -29.77 4.32
C ALA A 680 11.10 -29.98 2.90
N GLU A 681 10.63 -28.93 2.25
CA GLU A 681 10.01 -28.99 0.94
C GLU A 681 11.04 -28.91 -0.20
N ARG A 682 10.76 -29.64 -1.28
CA ARG A 682 11.28 -29.36 -2.62
C ARG A 682 10.12 -29.07 -3.55
N ILE A 683 10.27 -28.04 -4.36
CA ILE A 683 9.26 -27.58 -5.31
C ILE A 683 9.80 -27.82 -6.72
N HIS A 684 9.03 -28.54 -7.53
CA HIS A 684 9.27 -28.65 -8.97
C HIS A 684 8.32 -27.71 -9.69
N ALA A 685 8.83 -26.89 -10.60
CA ALA A 685 8.05 -25.97 -11.40
C ALA A 685 8.44 -25.98 -12.88
N GLY A 686 7.51 -25.74 -13.80
CA GLY A 686 7.78 -25.66 -15.25
C GLY A 686 7.35 -26.91 -16.03
N ASN A 687 8.23 -27.44 -16.89
CA ASN A 687 7.94 -28.61 -17.70
C ASN A 687 8.06 -29.90 -16.85
N LEU A 688 6.95 -30.33 -16.25
CA LEU A 688 6.89 -31.54 -15.41
C LEU A 688 6.31 -32.78 -16.13
N ASP A 689 5.48 -32.56 -17.15
CA ASP A 689 4.78 -33.63 -17.89
C ASP A 689 5.57 -34.13 -19.13
N GLY A 690 6.60 -33.39 -19.55
CA GLY A 690 7.37 -33.67 -20.76
C GLY A 690 8.85 -33.88 -20.48
N GLU A 691 9.64 -33.89 -21.56
CA GLU A 691 11.11 -33.93 -21.47
C GLU A 691 11.66 -32.50 -21.50
N PRO A 692 12.08 -31.92 -20.35
CA PRO A 692 12.64 -30.58 -20.33
C PRO A 692 13.94 -30.54 -21.14
N ALA A 693 14.18 -29.45 -21.87
CA ALA A 693 15.44 -29.18 -22.56
C ALA A 693 16.54 -28.76 -21.57
N HIS A 694 16.16 -28.04 -20.51
CA HIS A 694 17.05 -27.56 -19.47
C HIS A 694 16.51 -27.84 -18.08
N ARG A 695 17.42 -27.96 -17.11
CA ARG A 695 17.10 -27.99 -15.69
C ARG A 695 17.75 -26.81 -14.97
N VAL A 696 17.03 -26.25 -14.02
CA VAL A 696 17.47 -25.10 -13.21
C VAL A 696 17.30 -25.44 -11.73
N LEU A 697 18.36 -25.30 -10.94
CA LEU A 697 18.32 -25.47 -9.50
C LEU A 697 18.29 -24.11 -8.81
N LEU A 698 17.33 -23.90 -7.92
CA LEU A 698 17.24 -22.72 -7.06
C LEU A 698 17.29 -23.16 -5.61
N THR A 699 18.25 -22.67 -4.85
CA THR A 699 18.31 -22.91 -3.39
C THR A 699 18.19 -21.59 -2.66
N CYS A 700 17.59 -21.63 -1.48
CA CYS A 700 17.41 -20.45 -0.66
C CYS A 700 17.52 -20.82 0.82
N ARG A 701 17.93 -19.85 1.65
CA ARG A 701 17.88 -19.95 3.12
C ARG A 701 18.78 -21.05 3.69
N HIS A 702 20.00 -21.23 3.16
CA HIS A 702 21.04 -21.97 3.89
C HIS A 702 21.43 -21.26 5.19
N HIS A 703 21.33 -19.93 5.20
CA HIS A 703 21.30 -19.17 6.44
C HIS A 703 19.86 -18.72 6.71
N SER A 704 19.31 -19.21 7.81
CA SER A 704 17.91 -19.04 8.21
C SER A 704 17.50 -17.61 8.58
N CYS A 705 18.41 -16.63 8.63
CA CYS A 705 18.06 -15.22 8.81
C CYS A 705 17.82 -14.44 7.51
N GLU A 706 18.30 -14.92 6.36
CA GLU A 706 18.31 -14.23 5.05
C GLU A 706 16.93 -14.22 4.35
N SER A 707 15.93 -13.59 4.98
CA SER A 707 14.51 -13.75 4.60
C SER A 707 14.13 -13.07 3.29
N MET A 708 14.82 -11.99 2.90
CA MET A 708 14.49 -11.28 1.66
C MET A 708 14.74 -12.13 0.41
N ALA A 709 15.68 -13.07 0.47
CA ALA A 709 15.95 -14.03 -0.60
C ALA A 709 14.76 -14.98 -0.87
N SER A 710 13.93 -15.28 0.13
CA SER A 710 12.72 -16.10 -0.07
C SER A 710 11.67 -15.39 -0.92
N TYR A 711 11.51 -14.07 -0.76
CA TYR A 711 10.62 -13.29 -1.62
C TYR A 711 11.13 -13.21 -3.07
N VAL A 712 12.46 -13.20 -3.27
CA VAL A 712 13.06 -13.33 -4.62
C VAL A 712 12.74 -14.69 -5.22
N LEU A 713 12.93 -15.78 -4.47
CA LEU A 713 12.58 -17.13 -4.93
C LEU A 713 11.10 -17.24 -5.31
N GLU A 714 10.20 -16.72 -4.46
CA GLU A 714 8.76 -16.68 -4.73
C GLU A 714 8.48 -15.95 -6.06
N GLY A 715 9.13 -14.81 -6.31
CA GLY A 715 8.99 -14.07 -7.57
C GLY A 715 9.47 -14.83 -8.80
N ILE A 716 10.55 -15.62 -8.70
CA ILE A 716 11.02 -16.48 -9.80
C ILE A 716 9.96 -17.55 -10.10
N LEU A 717 9.46 -18.23 -9.06
CA LEU A 717 8.48 -19.30 -9.22
C LEU A 717 7.14 -18.77 -9.75
N ASP A 718 6.68 -17.62 -9.24
CA ASP A 718 5.50 -16.92 -9.79
C ASP A 718 5.69 -16.64 -11.29
N ALA A 719 6.86 -16.18 -11.73
CA ALA A 719 7.14 -15.91 -13.15
C ALA A 719 7.21 -17.18 -14.02
N VAL A 720 7.75 -18.28 -13.48
CA VAL A 720 7.79 -19.60 -14.15
C VAL A 720 6.37 -20.14 -14.39
N LEU A 721 5.50 -19.98 -13.40
CA LEU A 721 4.11 -20.46 -13.45
C LEU A 721 3.18 -19.47 -14.18
N ALA A 722 3.55 -18.19 -14.24
CA ALA A 722 2.74 -17.15 -14.85
C ALA A 722 2.51 -17.44 -16.35
N PRO A 723 1.31 -17.17 -16.87
CA PRO A 723 1.01 -17.36 -18.29
C PRO A 723 1.40 -16.12 -19.09
N THR A 724 2.69 -15.77 -18.95
CA THR A 724 3.43 -14.79 -19.73
C THR A 724 4.29 -15.51 -20.76
N GLU A 725 4.91 -14.76 -21.67
CA GLU A 725 5.85 -15.34 -22.65
C GLU A 725 6.99 -16.10 -21.96
N ASP A 726 7.55 -15.53 -20.89
CA ASP A 726 8.61 -16.18 -20.12
C ASP A 726 8.11 -17.47 -19.46
N GLY A 727 6.98 -17.43 -18.75
CA GLY A 727 6.46 -18.63 -18.08
C GLY A 727 6.01 -19.71 -19.04
N GLU A 728 5.40 -19.36 -20.19
CA GLU A 728 5.08 -20.31 -21.26
C GLU A 728 6.35 -21.00 -21.79
N TRP A 729 7.41 -20.23 -21.98
CA TRP A 729 8.70 -20.78 -22.37
C TRP A 729 9.29 -21.71 -21.30
N PHE A 730 9.25 -21.34 -20.01
CA PHE A 730 9.71 -22.22 -18.92
C PHE A 730 8.89 -23.51 -18.88
N ARG A 731 7.57 -23.44 -18.93
CA ARG A 731 6.68 -24.63 -18.89
C ARG A 731 6.84 -25.56 -20.11
N ALA A 732 7.40 -25.07 -21.20
CA ALA A 732 7.74 -25.88 -22.37
C ALA A 732 9.17 -26.44 -22.33
N ASN A 733 10.14 -25.71 -21.76
CA ASN A 733 11.56 -26.00 -21.97
C ASN A 733 12.33 -26.37 -20.70
N VAL A 734 11.84 -26.02 -19.52
CA VAL A 734 12.64 -26.02 -18.29
C VAL A 734 11.91 -26.69 -17.14
N GLU A 735 12.59 -27.60 -16.46
CA GLU A 735 12.19 -28.05 -15.13
C GLU A 735 13.04 -27.31 -14.08
N VAL A 736 12.37 -26.55 -13.22
CA VAL A 736 12.96 -25.84 -12.09
C VAL A 736 12.80 -26.71 -10.84
N LEU A 737 13.89 -27.00 -10.16
CA LEU A 737 13.89 -27.55 -8.80
C LEU A 737 14.25 -26.44 -7.83
N ALA A 738 13.32 -26.08 -6.94
CA ALA A 738 13.51 -25.07 -5.91
C ALA A 738 13.49 -25.69 -4.51
N ILE A 739 14.46 -25.31 -3.67
CA ILE A 739 14.51 -25.62 -2.24
C ILE A 739 14.24 -24.32 -1.47
N PRO A 740 13.00 -24.09 -0.98
CA PRO A 740 12.64 -22.82 -0.35
C PRO A 740 13.37 -22.57 0.97
N PHE A 741 13.58 -23.65 1.74
CA PHE A 741 14.23 -23.60 3.05
C PHE A 741 15.31 -24.69 3.15
N ALA A 742 16.56 -24.34 2.87
CA ALA A 742 17.68 -25.26 3.08
C ALA A 742 18.00 -25.47 4.58
N ASP A 743 17.71 -24.49 5.44
CA ASP A 743 17.72 -24.59 6.92
C ASP A 743 16.28 -24.45 7.46
N LYS A 744 15.43 -25.45 7.20
CA LYS A 744 13.99 -25.37 7.54
C LYS A 744 13.74 -25.21 9.04
N ASP A 745 14.54 -25.88 9.87
CA ASP A 745 14.44 -25.76 11.32
C ASP A 745 14.82 -24.35 11.79
N GLY A 746 15.97 -23.83 11.33
CA GLY A 746 16.39 -22.49 11.69
C GLY A 746 15.41 -21.41 11.24
N VAL A 747 14.79 -21.55 10.07
CA VAL A 747 13.78 -20.58 9.59
C VAL A 747 12.61 -20.46 10.56
N GLU A 748 12.03 -21.60 10.96
CA GLU A 748 10.86 -21.62 11.83
C GLU A 748 11.19 -21.33 13.29
N ASP A 749 12.38 -21.69 13.75
CA ASP A 749 12.81 -21.40 15.11
C ASP A 749 13.30 -19.94 15.24
N GLY A 750 13.67 -19.28 14.14
CA GLY A 750 14.21 -17.92 14.13
C GLY A 750 15.72 -17.88 14.38
N ASP A 751 16.46 -18.90 13.94
CA ASP A 751 17.91 -18.95 14.11
C ASP A 751 18.63 -17.99 13.15
N GLN A 752 19.91 -17.75 13.43
CA GLN A 752 20.77 -16.97 12.54
C GLN A 752 21.14 -17.79 11.29
N GLY A 753 21.42 -19.09 11.46
CA GLY A 753 21.82 -20.04 10.41
C GLY A 753 23.25 -19.91 9.90
N LYS A 754 23.85 -18.71 9.98
CA LYS A 754 25.26 -18.46 9.66
C LYS A 754 26.19 -19.04 10.72
N HIS A 755 27.32 -19.64 10.32
CA HIS A 755 28.35 -20.14 11.24
C HIS A 755 27.83 -21.10 12.32
N ARG A 756 26.76 -21.86 12.02
CA ARG A 756 26.23 -22.91 12.88
C ARG A 756 27.33 -23.93 13.21
N ALA A 757 27.40 -24.42 14.45
CA ALA A 757 28.34 -25.49 14.81
C ALA A 757 27.84 -26.87 14.32
N PRO A 758 28.73 -27.77 13.86
CA PRO A 758 30.16 -27.58 13.60
C PRO A 758 30.46 -26.78 12.31
N HIS A 759 29.50 -26.76 11.36
CA HIS A 759 29.49 -25.85 10.21
C HIS A 759 28.05 -25.66 9.69
N ASP A 760 27.80 -24.52 9.02
CA ASP A 760 26.47 -24.18 8.48
C ASP A 760 26.10 -24.97 7.21
N HIS A 761 24.82 -24.90 6.83
CA HIS A 761 24.28 -25.61 5.66
C HIS A 761 25.05 -25.25 4.38
N ASN A 762 25.55 -24.01 4.23
CA ASN A 762 26.32 -23.60 3.06
C ASN A 762 27.83 -23.93 3.18
N ARG A 763 28.20 -24.84 4.07
CA ARG A 763 29.53 -25.46 4.16
C ARG A 763 29.48 -26.99 4.12
N ASP A 764 28.29 -27.57 4.04
CA ASP A 764 28.04 -29.01 4.21
C ASP A 764 28.03 -29.81 2.90
N TYR A 765 28.63 -29.29 1.82
CA TYR A 765 28.66 -29.94 0.49
C TYR A 765 29.92 -30.75 0.19
N GLU A 766 30.70 -31.11 1.21
CA GLU A 766 31.90 -31.93 1.09
C GLU A 766 31.88 -33.09 2.08
N GLY A 767 32.44 -34.25 1.69
CA GLY A 767 32.41 -35.44 2.53
C GLY A 767 31.00 -35.93 2.84
N GLU A 768 30.77 -36.39 4.07
CA GLU A 768 29.45 -36.78 4.58
C GLU A 768 28.73 -35.55 5.15
N SER A 769 27.55 -35.23 4.59
CA SER A 769 26.73 -34.11 5.06
C SER A 769 26.08 -34.41 6.41
N ILE A 770 26.14 -33.46 7.34
CA ILE A 770 25.53 -33.57 8.67
C ILE A 770 24.07 -33.07 8.69
N HIS A 771 23.72 -32.18 7.78
CA HIS A 771 22.36 -31.64 7.66
C HIS A 771 21.54 -32.52 6.71
N PRO A 772 20.39 -33.09 7.14
CA PRO A 772 19.61 -34.00 6.32
C PRO A 772 19.10 -33.34 5.03
N GLU A 773 18.85 -32.04 5.03
CA GLU A 773 18.46 -31.22 3.89
C GLU A 773 19.57 -31.21 2.84
N VAL A 774 20.81 -30.91 3.24
CA VAL A 774 21.97 -30.88 2.34
C VAL A 774 22.31 -32.28 1.84
N ARG A 775 22.25 -33.29 2.72
CA ARG A 775 22.44 -34.69 2.33
C ARG A 775 21.44 -35.12 1.26
N ALA A 776 20.15 -34.87 1.49
CA ALA A 776 19.09 -35.22 0.56
C ALA A 776 19.25 -34.49 -0.77
N LEU A 777 19.63 -33.21 -0.75
CA LEU A 777 19.90 -32.45 -1.96
C LEU A 777 21.08 -33.01 -2.76
N ARG A 778 22.18 -33.39 -2.09
CA ARG A 778 23.37 -33.97 -2.73
C ARG A 778 23.12 -35.35 -3.32
N THR A 779 22.16 -36.09 -2.79
CA THR A 779 21.70 -37.36 -3.39
C THR A 779 20.77 -37.09 -4.57
N LEU A 780 19.79 -36.21 -4.41
CA LEU A 780 18.75 -35.96 -5.42
C LEU A 780 19.29 -35.29 -6.68
N VAL A 781 20.08 -34.23 -6.55
CA VAL A 781 20.41 -33.34 -7.69
C VAL A 781 21.27 -34.01 -8.76
N PRO A 782 22.29 -34.84 -8.45
CA PRO A 782 23.06 -35.52 -9.50
C PRO A 782 22.19 -36.46 -10.35
N GLU A 783 21.31 -37.24 -9.70
CA GLU A 783 20.36 -38.13 -10.40
C GLU A 783 19.32 -37.32 -11.18
N TRP A 784 18.73 -36.31 -10.55
CA TRP A 784 17.78 -35.41 -11.17
C TRP A 784 18.41 -34.54 -12.25
N SER A 785 19.71 -34.26 -12.26
CA SER A 785 20.33 -33.45 -13.32
C SER A 785 20.14 -34.12 -14.68
N ALA A 786 20.37 -35.44 -14.76
CA ALA A 786 20.38 -36.22 -16.00
C ALA A 786 21.18 -35.54 -17.14
N GLY A 787 22.25 -34.80 -16.79
CA GLY A 787 23.07 -34.02 -17.73
C GLY A 787 22.41 -32.74 -18.28
N LYS A 788 21.21 -32.38 -17.82
CA LYS A 788 20.41 -31.23 -18.29
C LYS A 788 20.48 -30.03 -17.35
N LEU A 789 21.05 -30.16 -16.14
CA LEU A 789 21.19 -29.05 -15.20
C LEU A 789 22.17 -28.01 -15.75
N CYS A 790 21.64 -26.86 -16.18
CA CYS A 790 22.40 -25.82 -16.85
C CYS A 790 22.68 -24.62 -15.93
N VAL A 791 21.76 -24.31 -15.02
CA VAL A 791 21.84 -23.15 -14.12
C VAL A 791 21.59 -23.59 -12.69
N ALA A 792 22.43 -23.16 -11.76
CA ALA A 792 22.19 -23.24 -10.32
C ALA A 792 22.36 -21.87 -9.67
N LEU A 793 21.33 -21.39 -8.98
CA LEU A 793 21.38 -20.15 -8.21
C LEU A 793 21.09 -20.43 -6.74
N ASP A 794 22.03 -19.98 -5.90
CA ASP A 794 21.92 -20.04 -4.45
C ASP A 794 21.62 -18.63 -3.93
N LEU A 795 20.40 -18.41 -3.43
CA LEU A 795 19.87 -17.08 -3.07
C LEU A 795 20.14 -16.77 -1.59
N HIS A 796 20.85 -15.67 -1.34
CA HIS A 796 21.33 -15.21 -0.03
C HIS A 796 21.00 -13.74 0.20
N CYS A 797 21.21 -13.29 1.44
CA CYS A 797 21.30 -11.88 1.77
C CYS A 797 22.70 -11.56 2.32
N PRO A 798 23.29 -10.40 1.95
CA PRO A 798 24.63 -10.04 2.39
C PRO A 798 24.65 -9.63 3.87
N TYR A 799 25.79 -9.14 4.34
CA TYR A 799 25.90 -8.60 5.71
C TYR A 799 24.95 -7.41 5.94
N ILE A 800 24.72 -7.02 7.19
CA ILE A 800 23.68 -6.05 7.60
C ILE A 800 23.68 -4.71 6.84
N ASN A 801 24.85 -4.13 6.55
CA ASN A 801 24.99 -2.84 5.87
C ASN A 801 26.43 -2.59 5.37
N GLY A 802 26.65 -1.48 4.67
CA GLY A 802 27.97 -1.02 4.24
C GLY A 802 28.36 -1.41 2.81
N LYS A 803 29.62 -1.12 2.45
CA LYS A 803 30.14 -1.24 1.08
C LYS A 803 29.90 -2.65 0.51
N ASN A 804 29.16 -2.73 -0.60
CA ASN A 804 28.69 -3.94 -1.29
C ASN A 804 27.48 -4.65 -0.66
N ASN A 805 27.14 -4.40 0.61
CA ASN A 805 26.02 -5.07 1.28
C ASN A 805 24.65 -4.41 1.03
N GLU A 806 24.66 -3.24 0.39
CA GLU A 806 23.50 -2.45 -0.01
C GLU A 806 23.37 -2.40 -1.54
N HIS A 807 23.88 -3.43 -2.22
CA HIS A 807 23.77 -3.63 -3.65
C HIS A 807 23.40 -5.08 -3.92
N ILE A 808 22.70 -5.34 -5.02
CA ILE A 808 22.42 -6.70 -5.46
C ILE A 808 23.58 -7.16 -6.34
N TYR A 809 24.18 -8.32 -6.04
CA TYR A 809 25.35 -8.82 -6.77
C TYR A 809 25.42 -10.35 -6.83
N LEU A 810 26.19 -10.85 -7.80
CA LEU A 810 26.59 -12.26 -7.87
C LEU A 810 27.97 -12.44 -7.24
N VAL A 811 28.17 -13.59 -6.60
CA VAL A 811 29.46 -14.01 -6.04
C VAL A 811 30.22 -14.80 -7.10
N GLY A 812 31.37 -14.27 -7.51
CA GLY A 812 32.19 -14.80 -8.60
C GLY A 812 32.84 -16.14 -8.27
N SER A 813 32.81 -17.06 -9.22
CA SER A 813 33.44 -18.37 -9.11
C SER A 813 34.96 -18.30 -9.28
N GLY A 814 35.70 -19.11 -8.52
CA GLY A 814 37.12 -19.36 -8.79
C GLY A 814 37.37 -20.23 -10.02
N ASN A 815 36.34 -20.88 -10.57
CA ASN A 815 36.42 -21.58 -11.85
C ASN A 815 36.20 -20.58 -12.99
N GLN A 816 37.25 -20.33 -13.78
CA GLN A 816 37.25 -19.33 -14.85
C GLN A 816 36.14 -19.56 -15.90
N ARG A 817 35.81 -20.83 -16.21
CA ARG A 817 34.73 -21.14 -17.16
C ARG A 817 33.38 -20.63 -16.62
N ILE A 818 33.09 -20.93 -15.36
CA ILE A 818 31.84 -20.52 -14.70
C ILE A 818 31.82 -19.00 -14.52
N TRP A 819 32.94 -18.39 -14.14
CA TRP A 819 33.06 -16.94 -14.00
C TRP A 819 32.71 -16.19 -15.30
N ASN A 820 33.18 -16.69 -16.45
CA ASN A 820 32.85 -16.09 -17.74
C ASN A 820 31.33 -16.14 -18.01
N GLU A 821 30.67 -17.25 -17.67
CA GLU A 821 29.23 -17.40 -17.80
C GLU A 821 28.45 -16.54 -16.80
N GLN A 822 28.94 -16.38 -15.56
CA GLN A 822 28.37 -15.45 -14.58
C GLN A 822 28.44 -14.00 -15.09
N CYS A 823 29.55 -13.58 -15.70
CA CYS A 823 29.70 -12.26 -16.33
C CYS A 823 28.79 -12.06 -17.56
N ARG A 824 28.48 -13.14 -18.29
CA ARG A 824 27.48 -13.09 -19.37
C ARG A 824 26.08 -12.91 -18.79
N PHE A 825 25.73 -13.75 -17.81
CA PHE A 825 24.43 -13.71 -17.15
C PHE A 825 24.17 -12.38 -16.44
N SER A 826 25.16 -11.80 -15.76
CA SER A 826 25.00 -10.51 -15.07
C SER A 826 24.64 -9.36 -16.02
N ARG A 827 25.20 -9.34 -17.24
CA ARG A 827 24.81 -8.35 -18.26
C ARG A 827 23.39 -8.55 -18.77
N ILE A 828 22.96 -9.81 -18.91
CA ILE A 828 21.58 -10.15 -19.30
C ILE A 828 20.61 -9.70 -18.19
N LEU A 829 20.94 -9.97 -16.93
CA LEU A 829 20.15 -9.58 -15.77
C LEU A 829 20.06 -8.06 -15.62
N GLU A 830 21.15 -7.33 -15.83
CA GLU A 830 21.14 -5.86 -15.85
C GLU A 830 20.19 -5.30 -16.92
N SER A 831 20.18 -5.90 -18.11
CA SER A 831 19.22 -5.54 -19.15
C SER A 831 17.78 -5.92 -18.79
N ALA A 832 17.56 -7.04 -18.09
CA ALA A 832 16.22 -7.46 -17.65
C ALA A 832 15.63 -6.55 -16.55
N CYS A 833 16.49 -5.89 -15.76
CA CYS A 833 16.11 -5.01 -14.65
C CYS A 833 16.00 -3.52 -15.02
N GLU A 834 16.17 -3.14 -16.29
CA GLU A 834 16.25 -1.73 -16.69
C GLU A 834 14.95 -0.97 -16.33
N GLY A 835 15.06 0.02 -15.45
CA GLY A 835 13.95 0.88 -15.02
C GLY A 835 13.13 0.39 -13.81
N SER A 836 13.41 -0.77 -13.24
CA SER A 836 12.62 -1.36 -12.14
C SER A 836 13.40 -1.52 -10.82
N VAL A 837 14.48 -2.30 -10.82
CA VAL A 837 15.27 -2.65 -9.63
C VAL A 837 16.75 -2.32 -9.89
N PRO A 838 17.46 -1.64 -8.97
CA PRO A 838 18.84 -1.20 -9.19
C PRO A 838 19.83 -2.36 -9.12
N TYR A 839 19.98 -3.10 -10.22
CA TYR A 839 21.02 -4.10 -10.43
C TYR A 839 22.03 -3.58 -11.47
N ARG A 840 23.33 -3.79 -11.19
CA ARG A 840 24.42 -3.41 -12.11
C ARG A 840 25.40 -4.56 -12.27
N SER A 841 25.69 -4.95 -13.51
CA SER A 841 26.60 -6.08 -13.79
C SER A 841 28.01 -5.82 -13.24
N ALA A 842 28.45 -4.55 -13.27
CA ALA A 842 29.71 -4.09 -12.70
C ALA A 842 29.83 -4.30 -11.17
N GLY A 843 28.71 -4.52 -10.46
CA GLY A 843 28.68 -4.83 -9.03
C GLY A 843 29.01 -6.29 -8.70
N THR A 844 29.15 -7.16 -9.71
CA THR A 844 29.49 -8.57 -9.51
C THR A 844 30.84 -8.73 -8.79
N MET A 845 30.88 -9.49 -7.70
CA MET A 845 32.07 -9.64 -6.86
C MET A 845 32.97 -10.75 -7.39
N GLY A 846 34.01 -10.39 -8.15
CA GLY A 846 34.98 -11.35 -8.69
C GLY A 846 35.71 -12.16 -7.60
N PHE A 847 36.13 -13.37 -7.95
CA PHE A 847 36.95 -14.20 -7.05
C PHE A 847 38.29 -13.51 -6.74
N GLY A 848 38.75 -13.64 -5.50
CA GLY A 848 39.91 -12.92 -4.95
C GLY A 848 39.60 -11.50 -4.45
N SER A 849 38.34 -11.03 -4.55
CA SER A 849 37.95 -9.68 -4.14
C SER A 849 37.15 -9.68 -2.84
N GLY A 850 37.46 -8.74 -1.94
CA GLY A 850 36.73 -8.58 -0.67
C GLY A 850 36.75 -9.87 0.17
N TRP A 851 35.57 -10.34 0.57
CA TRP A 851 35.44 -11.59 1.33
C TRP A 851 35.48 -12.84 0.44
N ASN A 852 35.32 -12.71 -0.88
CA ASN A 852 35.31 -13.82 -1.83
C ASN A 852 36.75 -14.24 -2.21
N ALA A 853 37.55 -14.68 -1.24
CA ALA A 853 38.95 -15.07 -1.43
C ALA A 853 39.24 -16.45 -0.81
N SER A 854 40.22 -17.18 -1.37
CA SER A 854 40.54 -18.57 -1.00
C SER A 854 40.75 -18.80 0.52
N GLY A 855 41.31 -17.82 1.23
CA GLY A 855 41.55 -17.89 2.68
C GLY A 855 40.29 -17.83 3.56
N ASN A 856 39.14 -17.39 3.03
CA ASN A 856 37.86 -17.31 3.75
C ASN A 856 36.98 -18.57 3.57
N PHE A 857 37.47 -19.57 2.82
CA PHE A 857 36.82 -20.85 2.63
C PHE A 857 37.52 -21.94 3.46
N THR A 858 37.30 -21.97 4.77
CA THR A 858 37.85 -22.97 5.70
C THR A 858 36.79 -23.46 6.70
N PRO A 859 36.77 -24.76 7.08
CA PRO A 859 36.65 -25.94 6.22
C PRO A 859 35.20 -26.12 5.71
N GLY A 860 35.04 -26.84 4.59
CA GLY A 860 33.74 -27.18 4.00
C GLY A 860 33.50 -26.55 2.62
N LYS A 861 32.54 -27.11 1.88
CA LYS A 861 32.18 -26.69 0.52
C LYS A 861 30.77 -26.12 0.52
N GLY A 862 30.58 -24.98 -0.14
CA GLY A 862 29.26 -24.37 -0.33
C GLY A 862 28.51 -24.88 -1.55
N CYS A 863 27.21 -24.59 -1.59
CA CYS A 863 26.27 -25.03 -2.63
C CYS A 863 26.75 -24.64 -4.03
N SER A 864 27.03 -23.35 -4.25
CA SER A 864 27.43 -22.84 -5.58
C SER A 864 28.75 -23.44 -6.08
N ARG A 865 29.72 -23.69 -5.19
CA ARG A 865 30.95 -24.39 -5.56
C ARG A 865 30.68 -25.85 -5.92
N TRP A 866 29.90 -26.56 -5.11
CA TRP A 866 29.54 -27.95 -5.39
C TRP A 866 28.75 -28.11 -6.70
N THR A 867 27.73 -27.29 -6.94
CA THR A 867 26.97 -27.35 -8.19
C THR A 867 27.82 -27.01 -9.41
N SER A 868 28.85 -26.17 -9.26
CA SER A 868 29.79 -25.86 -10.34
C SER A 868 30.65 -27.04 -10.80
N GLU A 869 30.75 -28.10 -9.98
CA GLU A 869 31.49 -29.33 -10.24
C GLU A 869 30.61 -30.42 -10.85
N LEU A 870 29.28 -30.21 -10.95
CA LEU A 870 28.36 -31.18 -11.51
C LEU A 870 28.41 -31.22 -13.05
N ASP A 871 28.24 -32.42 -13.60
CA ASP A 871 28.18 -32.63 -15.04
C ASP A 871 27.00 -31.86 -15.68
N GLY A 872 27.28 -31.23 -16.83
CA GLY A 872 26.30 -30.43 -17.56
C GLY A 872 26.18 -28.97 -17.11
N MET A 873 26.74 -28.61 -15.95
CA MET A 873 26.63 -27.24 -15.41
C MET A 873 27.24 -26.19 -16.35
N ARG A 874 26.46 -25.15 -16.67
CA ARG A 874 26.92 -23.99 -17.45
C ARG A 874 27.20 -22.79 -16.55
N MET A 875 26.28 -22.48 -15.65
CA MET A 875 26.40 -21.35 -14.72
C MET A 875 25.95 -21.75 -13.32
N SER A 876 26.82 -21.53 -12.35
CA SER A 876 26.48 -21.63 -10.93
C SER A 876 26.87 -20.33 -10.23
N ALA A 877 26.01 -19.79 -9.38
CA ALA A 877 26.31 -18.59 -8.61
C ALA A 877 25.58 -18.57 -7.26
N SER A 878 26.17 -17.87 -6.30
CA SER A 878 25.40 -17.30 -5.20
C SER A 878 24.98 -15.87 -5.56
N LEU A 879 23.72 -15.51 -5.29
CA LEU A 879 23.17 -14.16 -5.49
C LEU A 879 22.87 -13.54 -4.14
N GLU A 880 23.36 -12.33 -3.93
CA GLU A 880 23.20 -11.58 -2.69
C GLU A 880 22.16 -10.46 -2.89
N PHE A 881 21.01 -10.59 -2.23
CA PHE A 881 19.93 -9.60 -2.25
C PHE A 881 19.87 -8.89 -0.87
N PRO A 882 20.14 -7.56 -0.78
CA PRO A 882 20.19 -6.85 0.49
C PRO A 882 18.91 -6.93 1.33
N TYR A 883 19.05 -6.78 2.65
CA TYR A 883 17.91 -6.82 3.57
C TYR A 883 16.98 -5.61 3.45
N ALA A 884 17.53 -4.40 3.32
CA ALA A 884 16.77 -3.16 3.50
C ALA A 884 16.93 -2.14 2.38
N THR A 885 18.09 -2.07 1.74
CA THR A 885 18.38 -1.06 0.70
C THR A 885 19.23 -1.60 -0.44
N ALA A 886 18.89 -1.19 -1.66
CA ALA A 886 19.73 -1.34 -2.84
C ALA A 886 20.02 0.06 -3.44
N GLY A 887 21.20 0.62 -3.16
CA GLY A 887 21.50 2.02 -3.46
C GLY A 887 20.51 2.96 -2.77
N ALA A 888 19.82 3.82 -3.53
CA ALA A 888 18.81 4.73 -2.99
C ALA A 888 17.44 4.07 -2.74
N VAL A 889 17.22 2.85 -3.23
CA VAL A 889 15.93 2.17 -3.17
C VAL A 889 15.78 1.43 -1.85
N THR A 890 14.67 1.69 -1.14
CA THR A 890 14.23 0.88 0.00
C THR A 890 13.61 -0.41 -0.51
N LEU A 891 14.10 -1.55 -0.03
CA LEU A 891 13.62 -2.86 -0.44
C LEU A 891 12.40 -3.28 0.37
N THR A 892 11.41 -3.84 -0.33
CA THR A 892 10.17 -4.40 0.24
C THR A 892 9.94 -5.81 -0.34
N PRO A 893 9.04 -6.62 0.23
CA PRO A 893 8.66 -7.92 -0.32
C PRO A 893 8.26 -7.85 -1.80
N ASP A 894 7.53 -6.80 -2.19
CA ASP A 894 7.07 -6.64 -3.57
C ASP A 894 8.22 -6.32 -4.53
N ILE A 895 9.18 -5.48 -4.10
CA ILE A 895 10.39 -5.20 -4.89
C ILE A 895 11.24 -6.47 -5.03
N ALA A 896 11.34 -7.29 -3.97
CA ALA A 896 12.07 -8.56 -4.02
C ALA A 896 11.42 -9.57 -4.98
N ARG A 897 10.09 -9.71 -4.97
CA ARG A 897 9.36 -10.54 -5.95
C ARG A 897 9.53 -10.03 -7.37
N ALA A 898 9.43 -8.71 -7.58
CA ALA A 898 9.64 -8.10 -8.89
C ALA A 898 11.06 -8.39 -9.42
N PHE A 899 12.08 -8.30 -8.55
CA PHE A 899 13.43 -8.72 -8.90
C PHE A 899 13.52 -10.21 -9.26
N GLY A 900 12.81 -11.08 -8.53
CA GLY A 900 12.69 -12.50 -8.86
C GLY A 900 12.12 -12.75 -10.26
N ALA A 901 11.11 -11.98 -10.67
CA ALA A 901 10.56 -12.07 -12.03
C ALA A 901 11.60 -11.66 -13.10
N HIS A 902 12.35 -10.58 -12.87
CA HIS A 902 13.45 -10.19 -13.78
C HIS A 902 14.55 -11.26 -13.85
N LEU A 903 14.82 -11.94 -12.74
CA LEU A 903 15.77 -13.05 -12.70
C LEU A 903 15.29 -14.24 -13.53
N ALA A 904 13.99 -14.57 -13.52
CA ALA A 904 13.40 -15.58 -14.40
C ALA A 904 13.57 -15.21 -15.88
N THR A 905 13.25 -13.96 -16.26
CA THR A 905 13.48 -13.44 -17.61
C THR A 905 14.96 -13.57 -18.02
N ALA A 906 15.89 -13.24 -17.12
CA ALA A 906 17.31 -13.36 -17.39
C ALA A 906 17.77 -14.81 -17.58
N ILE A 907 17.23 -15.75 -16.78
CA ILE A 907 17.51 -17.20 -16.91
C ILE A 907 17.03 -17.69 -18.27
N ARG A 908 15.81 -17.34 -18.70
CA ARG A 908 15.32 -17.69 -20.04
C ARG A 908 16.27 -17.18 -21.13
N ARG A 909 16.55 -15.87 -21.16
CA ARG A 909 17.43 -15.24 -22.17
C ARG A 909 18.85 -15.79 -22.19
N TYR A 910 19.30 -16.40 -21.10
CA TYR A 910 20.61 -17.04 -21.00
C TYR A 910 20.64 -18.48 -21.54
N LEU A 911 19.50 -19.17 -21.43
CA LEU A 911 19.32 -20.54 -21.90
C LEU A 911 19.00 -20.62 -23.39
N GLU A 912 18.29 -19.61 -23.92
CA GLU A 912 18.21 -19.30 -25.37
C GLU A 912 19.59 -18.93 -25.95
#